data_AF-A0A3V2NZN0-F1
#
_entry.id   AF-A0A3V2NZN0-F1
#
_cell.length_a   1.000
_cell.length_b   1.000
_cell.length_c   1.000
_cell.angle_alpha   90.00
_cell.angle_beta   90.00
_cell.angle_gamma   90.00
#
_symmetry.space_group_name_H-M   'P 1'
#
loop_
_entity.id
_entity.type
_entity.pdbx_description
1 polymer ?
#
loop_
_entity_poly.entity_id
_entity_poly.type
_entity_poly.pdbx_seq_one_letter_code
_entity_poly.pdbx_strand_id
1 'polypeptide(L)'
;MSNNKTEYSYYIKVKNESARKRLGFPFAFWWKTDNSETAALARLTVSMLDAGFEPTDFAKPVRVNFPVVNELPPEGSFDTTLCQKYELGGEDGKTFMLIPGAPATDAHDEKTEECADNAGTEESGTQDTDNQPSKHQLTVVATLPFRHRVLAQYIGDGEYLYHVDTDQKKEIACLEMDTQNTTVQNLILAAENVEPFKKAIEHDIHKVVNAYKQVFPVDGKVPELCTTIQFFKEWFSAEHINRGLLVKEWAERLRNKPAPAIKPEPPEVNVSDVNRPERPRRSEKPTHRTINYELACGFCENLDLNNLRPAMEFAKRIIAEDREDWKRMSMTVGIIPDIKGYDRQTIIDLVRKAPKAVHNGNPELRRVWCESFLAVHGVRDPDWYEYVPDNAPTTHEENTARLRKAGKCLRDIEAGRFQCDEEKPQPSGAMADEPATPETMEPDTTEHHQDAQPLNAQSQIDAAYQKKLAELHEARNNIPPKNPVDFGKQLAAARGEYVEGISDPNDPKWVHNDYSASNQDEAADDKGQEKACNTCGKTGRGNCPDCGTVMGDATYKETFGVEKSDDCQEKDQDIPEKDDSPQQTNNEDAQHSNSANETDHTSNTIDKMNGHHEKESTSQTWTHLMVALKTMGTNPDAPIVSIAAILFDPQTGEIGGAIFYVVISLVNAMESGAVPDGETIERWLQQSGEARSALLVDQRFLVDALLQLREFINEHSDEKLIQVWGNGAIFDNVILRRSYERLGIPCPWRLYNDRDIRTIVELGKAIGYDARNDIAFEGERHNALDDARHQAKYVSAIWQKLIPNQADF
;
A
#
# COMPACT_ATOMS: atom_id res chain seq x y z
N MET A 1 -16.76 -15.00 15.42
CA MET A 1 -16.56 -16.29 16.13
C MET A 1 -15.18 -16.25 16.77
N SER A 2 -14.98 -16.80 17.97
CA SER A 2 -13.65 -16.79 18.58
C SER A 2 -12.75 -17.85 17.94
N ASN A 3 -11.58 -17.45 17.43
CA ASN A 3 -10.52 -18.39 17.06
C ASN A 3 -9.78 -18.84 18.33
N ASN A 4 -10.47 -19.55 19.22
CA ASN A 4 -9.86 -20.25 20.35
C ASN A 4 -9.08 -21.48 19.84
N LYS A 5 -8.02 -21.20 19.09
CA LYS A 5 -7.05 -22.18 18.64
C LYS A 5 -6.43 -22.84 19.87
N THR A 6 -6.81 -24.08 20.08
CA THR A 6 -6.47 -24.87 21.26
C THR A 6 -5.51 -25.98 20.82
N GLU A 7 -4.52 -26.27 21.67
CA GLU A 7 -3.60 -27.37 21.45
C GLU A 7 -4.27 -28.71 21.80
N TYR A 8 -4.20 -29.64 20.86
CA TYR A 8 -4.73 -31.00 20.98
C TYR A 8 -3.59 -32.00 20.78
N SER A 9 -3.00 -32.46 21.88
CA SER A 9 -2.02 -33.54 21.92
C SER A 9 -2.69 -34.88 22.22
N TYR A 10 -2.36 -35.92 21.45
CA TYR A 10 -2.95 -37.26 21.56
C TYR A 10 -1.88 -38.34 21.66
N TYR A 11 -2.07 -39.24 22.63
CA TYR A 11 -1.36 -40.51 22.75
C TYR A 11 -2.24 -41.64 22.22
N ILE A 12 -1.67 -42.48 21.35
CA ILE A 12 -2.44 -43.37 20.49
C ILE A 12 -1.87 -44.79 20.58
N LYS A 13 -2.70 -45.74 21.01
CA LYS A 13 -2.28 -47.13 21.27
C LYS A 13 -2.66 -48.06 20.12
N VAL A 14 -1.73 -48.89 19.66
CA VAL A 14 -2.05 -49.98 18.70
C VAL A 14 -2.89 -51.05 19.39
N LYS A 15 -4.08 -51.29 18.83
CA LYS A 15 -5.24 -51.97 19.45
C LYS A 15 -5.01 -53.46 19.71
N ASN A 16 -4.44 -54.14 18.72
CA ASN A 16 -4.30 -55.59 18.68
C ASN A 16 -2.82 -56.00 18.57
N GLU A 17 -2.45 -57.17 19.09
CA GLU A 17 -1.06 -57.64 19.01
C GLU A 17 -0.63 -58.01 17.58
N SER A 18 -1.55 -58.47 16.74
CA SER A 18 -1.30 -58.69 15.30
C SER A 18 -1.01 -57.37 14.57
N ALA A 19 -1.76 -56.31 14.86
CA ALA A 19 -1.48 -54.97 14.33
C ALA A 19 -0.12 -54.47 14.82
N ARG A 20 0.20 -54.62 16.12
CA ARG A 20 1.52 -54.25 16.68
C ARG A 20 2.68 -54.97 15.98
N LYS A 21 2.52 -56.27 15.70
CA LYS A 21 3.52 -57.07 14.97
C LYS A 21 3.64 -56.72 13.49
N ARG A 22 2.59 -56.16 12.86
CA ARG A 22 2.63 -55.65 11.48
C ARG A 22 3.18 -54.23 11.37
N LEU A 23 2.87 -53.37 12.34
CA LEU A 23 3.24 -51.95 12.34
C LEU A 23 4.63 -51.69 12.95
N GLY A 24 5.13 -52.59 13.81
CA GLY A 24 6.46 -52.50 14.42
C GLY A 24 6.53 -51.68 15.72
N PHE A 25 5.55 -50.81 15.98
CA PHE A 25 5.50 -49.96 17.18
C PHE A 25 4.25 -50.22 18.05
N PRO A 26 4.32 -50.02 19.38
CA PRO A 26 3.20 -50.21 20.30
C PRO A 26 2.28 -48.98 20.44
N PHE A 27 2.83 -47.78 20.27
CA PHE A 27 2.19 -46.48 20.54
C PHE A 27 2.68 -45.44 19.53
N ALA A 28 1.86 -44.40 19.32
CA ALA A 28 2.11 -43.27 18.45
C ALA A 28 1.67 -41.96 19.14
N PHE A 29 2.23 -40.83 18.70
CA PHE A 29 1.90 -39.50 19.17
C PHE A 29 1.52 -38.57 18.00
N TRP A 30 0.64 -37.62 18.26
CA TRP A 30 0.27 -36.58 17.30
C TRP A 30 -0.20 -35.36 18.07
N TRP A 31 0.08 -34.16 17.55
CA TRP A 31 -0.47 -32.93 18.10
C TRP A 31 -0.82 -31.93 17.00
N LYS A 32 -1.83 -31.08 17.27
CA LYS A 32 -2.17 -29.95 16.40
C LYS A 32 -2.86 -28.82 17.14
N THR A 33 -2.67 -27.60 16.65
CA THR A 33 -3.40 -26.40 17.09
C THR A 33 -4.61 -26.18 16.18
N ASP A 34 -5.83 -26.34 16.71
CA ASP A 34 -7.08 -26.26 15.93
C ASP A 34 -8.21 -25.57 16.69
N ASN A 35 -9.27 -25.19 15.99
CA ASN A 35 -10.43 -24.47 16.53
C ASN A 35 -11.41 -25.37 17.31
N SER A 36 -11.29 -26.70 17.23
CA SER A 36 -12.14 -27.65 17.98
C SER A 36 -11.53 -29.05 18.07
N GLU A 37 -11.92 -29.81 19.09
CA GLU A 37 -11.44 -31.19 19.32
C GLU A 37 -11.85 -32.13 18.18
N THR A 38 -13.06 -31.93 17.63
CA THR A 38 -13.57 -32.66 16.46
C THR A 38 -12.74 -32.40 15.20
N ALA A 39 -12.31 -31.15 14.96
CA ALA A 39 -11.45 -30.82 13.83
C ALA A 39 -10.06 -31.45 13.97
N ALA A 40 -9.49 -31.40 15.18
CA ALA A 40 -8.22 -32.07 15.48
C ALA A 40 -8.29 -33.59 15.26
N LEU A 41 -9.35 -34.27 15.74
CA LEU A 41 -9.55 -35.71 15.52
C LEU A 41 -9.77 -36.07 14.05
N ALA A 42 -10.45 -35.22 13.27
CA ALA A 42 -10.59 -35.41 11.83
C ALA A 42 -9.23 -35.31 11.11
N ARG A 43 -8.41 -34.31 11.44
CA ARG A 43 -7.05 -34.16 10.87
C ARG A 43 -6.10 -35.26 11.31
N LEU A 44 -6.22 -35.76 12.54
CA LEU A 44 -5.48 -36.93 13.01
C LEU A 44 -5.80 -38.16 12.15
N THR A 45 -7.09 -38.37 11.82
CA THR A 45 -7.52 -39.49 10.98
C THR A 45 -6.94 -39.40 9.57
N VAL A 46 -6.80 -38.18 9.01
CA VAL A 46 -6.12 -37.94 7.73
C VAL A 46 -4.61 -38.20 7.86
N SER A 47 -3.97 -37.66 8.90
CA SER A 47 -2.53 -37.83 9.17
C SER A 47 -2.11 -39.30 9.35
N MET A 48 -2.97 -40.14 9.93
CA MET A 48 -2.78 -41.60 9.96
C MET A 48 -2.72 -42.20 8.54
N LEU A 49 -3.67 -41.84 7.68
CA LEU A 49 -3.79 -42.36 6.31
C LEU A 49 -2.65 -41.87 5.41
N ASP A 50 -2.27 -40.59 5.52
CA ASP A 50 -1.14 -40.00 4.80
C ASP A 50 0.19 -40.67 5.21
N ALA A 51 0.32 -41.08 6.48
CA ALA A 51 1.44 -41.89 6.97
C ALA A 51 1.34 -43.40 6.62
N GLY A 52 0.33 -43.81 5.85
CA GLY A 52 0.15 -45.19 5.39
C GLY A 52 -0.46 -46.15 6.42
N PHE A 53 -1.09 -45.63 7.48
CA PHE A 53 -1.67 -46.43 8.56
C PHE A 53 -3.21 -46.39 8.57
N GLU A 54 -3.82 -47.56 8.76
CA GLU A 54 -5.27 -47.72 8.84
C GLU A 54 -5.80 -47.30 10.23
N PRO A 55 -6.73 -46.32 10.34
CA PRO A 55 -7.29 -45.89 11.62
C PRO A 55 -7.94 -47.02 12.46
N THR A 56 -8.30 -48.14 11.81
CA THR A 56 -8.92 -49.31 12.45
C THR A 56 -7.95 -50.15 13.30
N ASP A 57 -6.63 -50.03 13.06
CA ASP A 57 -5.57 -50.68 13.85
C ASP A 57 -5.36 -50.07 15.23
N PHE A 58 -5.86 -48.84 15.45
CA PHE A 58 -5.62 -48.07 16.66
C PHE A 58 -6.81 -48.13 17.63
N ALA A 59 -6.52 -47.99 18.92
CA ALA A 59 -7.51 -47.66 19.93
C ALA A 59 -7.92 -46.19 19.80
N LYS A 60 -8.99 -45.79 20.51
CA LYS A 60 -9.39 -44.37 20.56
C LYS A 60 -8.21 -43.50 21.06
N PRO A 61 -7.85 -42.40 20.38
CA PRO A 61 -6.85 -41.45 20.84
C PRO A 61 -7.17 -40.96 22.26
N VAL A 62 -6.14 -40.85 23.10
CA VAL A 62 -6.25 -40.33 24.47
C VAL A 62 -5.64 -38.95 24.52
N ARG A 63 -6.42 -37.94 24.94
CA ARG A 63 -5.92 -36.56 25.08
C ARG A 63 -4.97 -36.47 26.28
N VAL A 64 -3.76 -35.97 26.02
CA VAL A 64 -2.63 -35.87 26.97
C VAL A 64 -2.17 -34.43 27.10
N ASN A 65 -1.31 -34.15 28.07
CA ASN A 65 -0.71 -32.83 28.22
C ASN A 65 0.29 -32.58 27.07
N PHE A 66 0.49 -31.32 26.69
CA PHE A 66 1.46 -30.95 25.66
C PHE A 66 2.89 -31.21 26.17
N PRO A 67 3.71 -32.07 25.52
CA PRO A 67 5.04 -32.40 26.02
C PRO A 67 6.06 -31.33 25.63
N VAL A 68 6.56 -30.59 26.63
CA VAL A 68 7.63 -29.61 26.45
C VAL A 68 8.98 -30.34 26.40
N VAL A 69 9.31 -30.89 25.22
CA VAL A 69 10.53 -31.67 24.98
C VAL A 69 11.18 -31.27 23.65
N ASN A 70 12.52 -31.28 23.61
CA ASN A 70 13.30 -30.88 22.42
C ASN A 70 13.12 -31.79 21.20
N GLU A 71 12.50 -32.95 21.37
CA GLU A 71 12.25 -33.95 20.32
C GLU A 71 10.76 -34.02 19.90
N LEU A 72 9.99 -32.96 20.17
CA LEU A 72 8.60 -32.86 19.73
C LEU A 72 8.50 -32.91 18.18
N PRO A 73 7.66 -33.80 17.60
CA PRO A 73 7.51 -33.90 16.14
C PRO A 73 6.76 -32.68 15.56
N PRO A 74 6.85 -32.41 14.24
CA PRO A 74 6.17 -31.28 13.60
C PRO A 74 4.64 -31.28 13.76
N GLU A 75 4.02 -30.08 13.81
CA GLU A 75 2.58 -29.91 14.03
C GLU A 75 1.73 -30.62 12.96
N GLY A 76 0.92 -31.59 13.40
CA GLY A 76 0.03 -32.38 12.54
C GLY A 76 0.68 -33.60 11.88
N SER A 77 1.94 -33.91 12.18
CA SER A 77 2.59 -35.16 11.75
C SER A 77 2.25 -36.32 12.69
N PHE A 78 2.09 -37.52 12.14
CA PHE A 78 1.82 -38.76 12.90
C PHE A 78 3.15 -39.44 13.25
N ASP A 79 3.59 -39.27 14.50
CA ASP A 79 4.85 -39.79 14.99
C ASP A 79 4.71 -41.16 15.67
N THR A 80 5.75 -41.98 15.53
CA THR A 80 5.85 -43.32 16.13
C THR A 80 7.10 -43.47 17.01
N THR A 81 7.87 -42.39 17.22
CA THR A 81 9.22 -42.41 17.81
C THR A 81 9.30 -41.76 19.20
N LEU A 82 8.53 -40.71 19.49
CA LEU A 82 8.49 -40.03 20.78
C LEU A 82 8.10 -41.02 21.90
N CYS A 83 7.10 -41.86 21.63
CA CYS A 83 6.63 -42.92 22.54
C CYS A 83 7.60 -44.11 22.69
N GLN A 84 8.80 -44.05 22.10
CA GLN A 84 9.89 -45.00 22.33
C GLN A 84 10.89 -44.49 23.38
N LYS A 85 10.89 -43.18 23.66
CA LYS A 85 11.78 -42.52 24.65
C LYS A 85 11.01 -41.98 25.86
N TYR A 86 9.73 -41.65 25.67
CA TYR A 86 8.86 -41.11 26.71
C TYR A 86 7.62 -41.99 26.90
N GLU A 87 7.25 -42.25 28.15
CA GLU A 87 6.01 -42.93 28.53
C GLU A 87 5.09 -42.00 29.32
N LEU A 88 3.80 -42.32 29.44
CA LEU A 88 2.88 -41.53 30.27
C LEU A 88 3.08 -41.88 31.75
N GLY A 89 3.40 -40.88 32.55
CA GLY A 89 3.71 -41.00 33.97
C GLY A 89 3.34 -39.75 34.76
N GLY A 90 3.91 -39.61 35.95
CA GLY A 90 3.48 -38.60 36.93
C GLY A 90 2.16 -38.98 37.63
N GLU A 91 1.73 -38.17 38.60
CA GLU A 91 0.51 -38.42 39.36
C GLU A 91 -0.78 -38.25 38.54
N ASP A 92 -0.71 -37.59 37.37
CA ASP A 92 -1.85 -37.33 36.49
C ASP A 92 -2.09 -38.42 35.42
N GLY A 93 -1.13 -39.31 35.19
CA GLY A 93 -1.17 -40.33 34.13
C GLY A 93 -1.27 -39.78 32.69
N LYS A 94 -0.91 -38.51 32.48
CA LYS A 94 -1.08 -37.75 31.22
C LYS A 94 0.14 -36.94 30.81
N THR A 95 1.08 -36.74 31.72
CA THR A 95 2.36 -36.08 31.43
C THR A 95 3.36 -37.10 30.89
N PHE A 96 4.15 -36.72 29.89
CA PHE A 96 5.22 -37.57 29.36
C PHE A 96 6.45 -37.51 30.27
N MET A 97 6.92 -38.67 30.70
CA MET A 97 8.13 -38.88 31.51
C MET A 97 9.17 -39.62 30.68
N LEU A 98 10.45 -39.27 30.83
CA LEU A 98 11.55 -39.96 30.14
C LEU A 98 11.69 -41.39 30.67
N ILE A 99 11.75 -42.38 29.77
CA ILE A 99 11.94 -43.78 30.13
C ILE A 99 13.35 -43.97 30.72
N PRO A 100 13.50 -44.56 31.92
CA PRO A 100 14.80 -44.73 32.56
C PRO A 100 15.80 -45.50 31.68
N GLY A 101 16.88 -44.84 31.27
CA GLY A 101 17.93 -45.39 30.39
C GLY A 101 17.97 -44.79 28.97
N ALA A 102 17.03 -43.91 28.61
CA ALA A 102 17.17 -43.10 27.39
C ALA A 102 18.33 -42.08 27.51
N PRO A 103 19.09 -41.82 26.44
CA PRO A 103 20.26 -40.95 26.49
C PRO A 103 19.86 -39.46 26.59
N ALA A 104 20.06 -38.87 27.77
CA ALA A 104 20.01 -37.42 27.95
C ALA A 104 21.27 -36.75 27.38
N THR A 105 21.12 -35.52 26.88
CA THR A 105 22.23 -34.62 26.57
C THR A 105 22.12 -33.39 27.46
N ASP A 106 22.94 -33.34 28.50
CA ASP A 106 23.04 -32.19 29.41
C ASP A 106 23.67 -30.95 28.73
N ALA A 107 23.64 -29.82 29.43
CA ALA A 107 24.21 -28.54 29.01
C ALA A 107 25.75 -28.50 29.12
N HIS A 108 26.34 -27.29 28.96
CA HIS A 108 27.77 -26.89 28.90
C HIS A 108 28.27 -26.56 27.48
N ASP A 109 29.12 -25.56 27.25
CA ASP A 109 29.41 -24.32 28.01
C ASP A 109 30.13 -23.32 27.08
N GLU A 110 30.36 -22.07 27.51
CA GLU A 110 31.30 -21.18 26.80
C GLU A 110 32.77 -21.58 27.04
N LYS A 111 33.57 -21.70 25.97
CA LYS A 111 35.03 -21.48 26.04
C LYS A 111 35.72 -21.25 24.70
N THR A 112 36.90 -20.61 24.79
CA THR A 112 37.62 -19.91 23.71
C THR A 112 39.04 -20.45 23.57
N GLU A 113 39.56 -20.51 22.33
CA GLU A 113 40.98 -20.72 21.93
C GLU A 113 41.66 -22.04 22.40
N GLU A 114 42.54 -22.70 21.64
CA GLU A 114 43.74 -22.23 20.93
C GLU A 114 44.03 -23.00 19.60
N CYS A 115 45.04 -22.55 18.85
CA CYS A 115 45.56 -23.21 17.63
C CYS A 115 46.84 -24.01 17.90
N ALA A 116 47.06 -25.11 17.16
CA ALA A 116 48.36 -25.77 17.02
C ALA A 116 48.50 -26.51 15.69
N ASP A 117 49.55 -26.20 14.92
CA ASP A 117 49.90 -26.88 13.67
C ASP A 117 50.79 -28.13 13.91
N ASN A 118 50.60 -29.23 13.15
CA ASN A 118 51.53 -29.60 12.05
C ASN A 118 51.24 -30.97 11.38
N ALA A 119 51.67 -31.04 10.11
CA ALA A 119 51.64 -32.11 9.10
C ALA A 119 52.07 -33.57 9.49
N GLY A 120 51.68 -34.57 8.66
CA GLY A 120 52.47 -35.81 8.54
C GLY A 120 51.89 -37.12 7.93
N THR A 121 51.50 -37.14 6.64
CA THR A 121 51.79 -38.23 5.66
C THR A 121 51.37 -39.72 5.88
N GLU A 122 50.36 -40.15 5.10
CA GLU A 122 50.19 -41.43 4.34
C GLU A 122 50.04 -42.85 4.97
N GLU A 123 48.87 -43.44 4.63
CA GLU A 123 48.59 -44.79 4.09
C GLU A 123 48.43 -46.11 4.92
N SER A 124 47.45 -46.88 4.43
CA SER A 124 47.24 -48.35 4.49
C SER A 124 46.75 -49.01 5.81
N GLY A 125 45.48 -49.45 5.79
CA GLY A 125 44.93 -50.39 6.79
C GLY A 125 43.41 -50.54 6.75
N THR A 126 42.88 -51.43 5.90
CA THR A 126 41.42 -51.68 5.80
C THR A 126 40.88 -52.53 6.96
N GLN A 127 39.80 -52.08 7.62
CA GLN A 127 38.88 -52.97 8.35
C GLN A 127 37.49 -52.35 8.52
N ASP A 128 36.44 -53.16 8.32
CA ASP A 128 35.04 -52.76 8.44
C ASP A 128 34.54 -52.79 9.89
N THR A 129 33.91 -51.71 10.37
CA THR A 129 32.99 -51.73 11.54
C THR A 129 31.90 -50.65 11.42
N ASP A 130 30.65 -51.08 11.64
CA ASP A 130 29.50 -50.33 12.16
C ASP A 130 29.22 -48.90 11.62
N ASN A 131 28.36 -48.86 10.60
CA ASN A 131 27.80 -47.62 10.04
C ASN A 131 26.64 -47.10 10.92
N GLN A 132 26.98 -46.44 12.04
CA GLN A 132 26.00 -45.81 12.94
C GLN A 132 25.59 -44.43 12.39
N PRO A 133 24.28 -44.13 12.16
CA PRO A 133 23.87 -42.92 11.46
C PRO A 133 24.20 -41.65 12.26
N SER A 134 24.91 -40.72 11.63
CA SER A 134 25.29 -39.43 12.18
C SER A 134 24.07 -38.62 12.60
N LYS A 135 24.07 -38.10 13.85
CA LYS A 135 23.04 -37.17 14.33
C LYS A 135 23.28 -35.78 13.72
N HIS A 136 22.83 -35.63 12.47
CA HIS A 136 22.95 -34.43 11.62
C HIS A 136 22.70 -33.13 12.40
N GLN A 137 23.72 -32.27 12.50
CA GLN A 137 23.64 -31.03 13.27
C GLN A 137 22.98 -29.93 12.43
N LEU A 138 21.69 -29.72 12.65
CA LEU A 138 20.87 -28.73 11.94
C LEU A 138 21.24 -27.29 12.33
N THR A 139 21.58 -26.47 11.34
CA THR A 139 21.75 -25.02 11.46
C THR A 139 20.52 -24.32 10.85
N VAL A 140 19.95 -23.32 11.54
CA VAL A 140 18.85 -22.49 11.00
C VAL A 140 19.37 -21.69 9.80
N VAL A 141 18.67 -21.76 8.65
CA VAL A 141 19.15 -21.09 7.42
C VAL A 141 19.23 -19.57 7.60
N ALA A 142 18.24 -18.96 8.27
CA ALA A 142 18.16 -17.52 8.47
C ALA A 142 19.31 -16.90 9.28
N THR A 143 20.14 -17.70 10.00
CA THR A 143 21.33 -17.21 10.72
C THR A 143 22.62 -17.29 9.88
N LEU A 144 22.55 -17.80 8.65
CA LEU A 144 23.69 -17.89 7.74
C LEU A 144 23.94 -16.57 6.98
N PRO A 145 25.16 -16.34 6.43
CA PRO A 145 25.43 -15.25 5.50
C PRO A 145 24.46 -15.22 4.31
N PHE A 146 24.18 -14.04 3.74
CA PHE A 146 23.20 -13.88 2.65
C PHE A 146 23.43 -14.84 1.46
N ARG A 147 24.68 -15.03 1.04
CA ARG A 147 25.05 -15.97 -0.03
C ARG A 147 24.69 -17.41 0.32
N HIS A 148 25.04 -17.85 1.53
CA HIS A 148 24.69 -19.17 2.04
C HIS A 148 23.16 -19.36 2.18
N ARG A 149 22.39 -18.31 2.49
CA ARG A 149 20.91 -18.33 2.49
C ARG A 149 20.34 -18.56 1.09
N VAL A 150 20.83 -17.80 0.09
CA VAL A 150 20.49 -18.01 -1.33
C VAL A 150 20.84 -19.43 -1.79
N LEU A 151 22.01 -19.95 -1.38
CA LEU A 151 22.46 -21.30 -1.71
C LEU A 151 21.67 -22.41 -1.00
N ALA A 152 21.25 -22.22 0.25
CA ALA A 152 20.39 -23.17 0.96
C ALA A 152 19.05 -23.37 0.21
N GLN A 153 18.40 -22.27 -0.19
CA GLN A 153 17.19 -22.36 -1.02
C GLN A 153 17.47 -22.82 -2.46
N TYR A 154 18.73 -22.84 -2.90
CA TYR A 154 19.13 -23.43 -4.18
C TYR A 154 19.30 -24.95 -4.08
N ILE A 155 19.90 -25.50 -3.02
CA ILE A 155 20.03 -26.95 -2.86
C ILE A 155 18.71 -27.65 -2.49
N GLY A 156 17.74 -26.94 -1.89
CA GLY A 156 16.45 -27.51 -1.48
C GLY A 156 15.49 -27.95 -2.61
N ASP A 157 15.92 -27.92 -3.88
CA ASP A 157 15.18 -28.40 -5.08
C ASP A 157 13.69 -28.02 -5.22
N GLY A 158 13.29 -26.90 -4.61
CA GLY A 158 11.93 -26.37 -4.67
C GLY A 158 11.14 -26.55 -3.36
N GLU A 159 11.64 -27.33 -2.41
CA GLU A 159 11.23 -27.28 -1.01
C GLU A 159 11.86 -26.07 -0.30
N TYR A 160 11.25 -25.62 0.79
CA TYR A 160 11.74 -24.52 1.61
C TYR A 160 12.63 -25.06 2.72
N LEU A 161 13.92 -24.73 2.72
CA LEU A 161 14.82 -25.13 3.79
C LEU A 161 14.74 -24.14 4.96
N TYR A 162 14.13 -24.58 6.06
CA TYR A 162 14.18 -23.89 7.36
C TYR A 162 15.54 -24.09 8.04
N HIS A 163 16.12 -25.28 7.86
CA HIS A 163 17.38 -25.72 8.43
C HIS A 163 18.23 -26.40 7.36
N VAL A 164 19.55 -26.39 7.54
CA VAL A 164 20.49 -27.22 6.78
C VAL A 164 21.33 -28.07 7.72
N ASP A 165 21.56 -29.32 7.37
CA ASP A 165 22.43 -30.21 8.14
C ASP A 165 23.93 -29.95 7.92
N THR A 166 24.78 -30.74 8.59
CA THR A 166 26.24 -30.64 8.55
C THR A 166 26.83 -30.89 7.16
N ASP A 167 26.18 -31.68 6.32
CA ASP A 167 26.65 -32.08 4.99
C ASP A 167 26.09 -31.15 3.92
N GLN A 168 24.81 -30.77 4.00
CA GLN A 168 24.23 -29.66 3.24
C GLN A 168 25.00 -28.34 3.45
N LYS A 169 25.48 -28.10 4.68
CA LYS A 169 26.31 -26.92 4.99
C LYS A 169 27.71 -26.98 4.38
N LYS A 170 28.29 -28.19 4.23
CA LYS A 170 29.53 -28.39 3.45
C LYS A 170 29.25 -28.16 1.97
N GLU A 171 28.15 -28.69 1.44
CA GLU A 171 27.73 -28.51 0.05
C GLU A 171 27.56 -27.03 -0.30
N ILE A 172 26.87 -26.25 0.54
CA ILE A 172 26.74 -24.79 0.39
C ILE A 172 28.10 -24.09 0.35
N ALA A 173 29.02 -24.44 1.25
CA ALA A 173 30.36 -23.86 1.27
C ALA A 173 31.18 -24.23 0.01
N CYS A 174 31.07 -25.49 -0.45
CA CYS A 174 31.66 -25.94 -1.70
C CYS A 174 31.06 -25.24 -2.93
N LEU A 175 29.75 -25.01 -2.96
CA LEU A 175 29.06 -24.31 -4.04
C LEU A 175 29.40 -22.81 -4.12
N GLU A 176 29.65 -22.15 -2.98
CA GLU A 176 30.18 -20.77 -3.00
C GLU A 176 31.62 -20.72 -3.52
N MET A 177 32.45 -21.70 -3.14
CA MET A 177 33.84 -21.80 -3.60
C MET A 177 34.01 -22.35 -5.02
N ASP A 178 32.99 -23.00 -5.60
CA ASP A 178 33.02 -23.50 -6.97
C ASP A 178 32.90 -22.36 -7.98
N THR A 179 34.06 -21.79 -8.32
CA THR A 179 34.22 -20.78 -9.36
C THR A 179 33.94 -21.29 -10.78
N GLN A 180 33.85 -22.61 -10.99
CA GLN A 180 33.57 -23.20 -12.31
C GLN A 180 32.06 -23.32 -12.56
N ASN A 181 31.25 -23.47 -11.51
CA ASN A 181 29.79 -23.46 -11.58
C ASN A 181 29.24 -22.07 -11.89
N THR A 182 29.31 -21.70 -13.18
CA THR A 182 28.94 -20.37 -13.67
C THR A 182 27.46 -20.04 -13.43
N THR A 183 26.58 -21.03 -13.37
CA THR A 183 25.16 -20.85 -13.00
C THR A 183 25.04 -20.34 -11.55
N VAL A 184 25.68 -21.02 -10.61
CA VAL A 184 25.68 -20.63 -9.19
C VAL A 184 26.39 -19.31 -8.96
N GLN A 185 27.54 -19.08 -9.59
CA GLN A 185 28.26 -17.81 -9.48
C GLN A 185 27.42 -16.64 -10.04
N ASN A 186 26.73 -16.82 -11.17
CA ASN A 186 25.83 -15.79 -11.71
C ASN A 186 24.58 -15.57 -10.85
N LEU A 187 24.06 -16.60 -10.17
CA LEU A 187 22.99 -16.47 -9.17
C LEU A 187 23.44 -15.62 -7.97
N ILE A 188 24.58 -15.95 -7.36
CA ILE A 188 25.11 -15.23 -6.18
C ILE A 188 25.43 -13.77 -6.55
N LEU A 189 26.18 -13.55 -7.63
CA LEU A 189 26.56 -12.20 -8.07
C LEU A 189 25.33 -11.35 -8.43
N ALA A 190 24.31 -11.92 -9.07
CA ALA A 190 23.08 -11.19 -9.36
C ALA A 190 22.26 -10.88 -8.10
N ALA A 191 22.22 -11.80 -7.13
CA ALA A 191 21.58 -11.56 -5.83
C ALA A 191 22.25 -10.41 -5.06
N GLU A 192 23.58 -10.31 -5.11
CA GLU A 192 24.31 -9.19 -4.50
C GLU A 192 24.19 -7.87 -5.28
N ASN A 193 23.85 -7.89 -6.57
CA ASN A 193 23.67 -6.69 -7.41
C ASN A 193 22.22 -6.18 -7.45
N VAL A 194 21.27 -6.86 -6.80
CA VAL A 194 19.86 -6.44 -6.72
C VAL A 194 19.49 -6.12 -5.28
N GLU A 195 19.46 -4.83 -4.96
CA GLU A 195 19.25 -4.31 -3.60
C GLU A 195 17.95 -4.79 -2.91
N PRO A 196 16.80 -4.95 -3.60
CA PRO A 196 15.62 -5.61 -3.03
C PRO A 196 15.86 -7.08 -2.62
N PHE A 197 16.73 -7.81 -3.31
CA PHE A 197 17.05 -9.21 -3.02
C PHE A 197 17.96 -9.30 -1.77
N LYS A 198 18.99 -8.46 -1.67
CA LYS A 198 19.80 -8.29 -0.45
C LYS A 198 18.97 -8.05 0.82
N LYS A 199 17.84 -7.36 0.68
CA LYS A 199 16.90 -7.02 1.77
C LYS A 199 15.71 -7.98 1.90
N ALA A 200 15.69 -9.08 1.14
CA ALA A 200 14.57 -10.02 1.13
C ALA A 200 14.49 -10.88 2.40
N ILE A 201 13.25 -11.09 2.87
CA ILE A 201 12.93 -12.10 3.88
C ILE A 201 13.11 -13.51 3.29
N GLU A 202 13.35 -14.50 4.15
CA GLU A 202 13.71 -15.87 3.72
C GLU A 202 12.67 -16.53 2.80
N HIS A 203 11.38 -16.29 3.06
CA HIS A 203 10.26 -16.68 2.19
C HIS A 203 10.38 -16.14 0.75
N ASP A 204 10.83 -14.90 0.59
CA ASP A 204 10.99 -14.27 -0.72
C ASP A 204 12.31 -14.68 -1.39
N ILE A 205 13.37 -14.95 -0.62
CA ILE A 205 14.61 -15.60 -1.11
C ILE A 205 14.27 -16.96 -1.72
N HIS A 206 13.57 -17.84 -0.99
CA HIS A 206 13.13 -19.13 -1.51
C HIS A 206 12.32 -18.98 -2.80
N LYS A 207 11.32 -18.08 -2.81
CA LYS A 207 10.45 -17.89 -3.99
C LYS A 207 11.20 -17.37 -5.21
N VAL A 208 12.17 -16.47 -5.06
CA VAL A 208 12.96 -15.98 -6.21
C VAL A 208 14.00 -16.99 -6.67
N VAL A 209 14.58 -17.82 -5.79
CA VAL A 209 15.53 -18.88 -6.17
C VAL A 209 14.82 -20.05 -6.86
N ASN A 210 13.63 -20.44 -6.39
CA ASN A 210 12.79 -21.41 -7.08
C ASN A 210 12.32 -20.88 -8.46
N ALA A 211 11.89 -19.62 -8.53
CA ALA A 211 11.57 -18.97 -9.81
C ALA A 211 12.78 -18.88 -10.76
N TYR A 212 14.00 -18.64 -10.24
CA TYR A 212 15.24 -18.69 -11.02
C TYR A 212 15.46 -20.07 -11.64
N LYS A 213 15.34 -21.18 -10.87
CA LYS A 213 15.43 -22.55 -11.41
C LYS A 213 14.37 -22.84 -12.49
N GLN A 214 13.17 -22.27 -12.39
CA GLN A 214 12.10 -22.46 -13.38
C GLN A 214 12.31 -21.66 -14.67
N VAL A 215 12.94 -20.49 -14.61
CA VAL A 215 13.30 -19.68 -15.79
C VAL A 215 14.61 -20.18 -16.43
N PHE A 216 15.56 -20.64 -15.62
CA PHE A 216 16.89 -21.09 -16.02
C PHE A 216 17.18 -22.50 -15.46
N PRO A 217 16.66 -23.57 -16.11
CA PRO A 217 16.93 -24.95 -15.69
C PRO A 217 18.42 -25.30 -15.72
N VAL A 218 18.86 -26.19 -14.83
CA VAL A 218 20.27 -26.58 -14.67
C VAL A 218 20.83 -27.24 -15.92
N ASP A 219 20.04 -28.07 -16.61
CA ASP A 219 20.38 -28.68 -17.91
C ASP A 219 20.28 -27.71 -19.11
N GLY A 220 19.94 -26.44 -18.84
CA GLY A 220 19.74 -25.40 -19.84
C GLY A 220 21.03 -24.72 -20.30
N LYS A 221 20.87 -23.66 -21.10
CA LYS A 221 21.99 -22.74 -21.37
C LYS A 221 22.18 -21.83 -20.15
N VAL A 222 23.38 -21.86 -19.59
CA VAL A 222 23.80 -20.98 -18.48
C VAL A 222 23.42 -19.52 -18.79
N PRO A 223 22.67 -18.83 -17.91
CA PRO A 223 22.27 -17.45 -18.15
C PRO A 223 23.43 -16.48 -17.97
N GLU A 224 23.49 -15.46 -18.83
CA GLU A 224 24.41 -14.33 -18.68
C GLU A 224 24.06 -13.52 -17.42
N LEU A 225 25.07 -13.07 -16.68
CA LEU A 225 24.89 -12.32 -15.42
C LEU A 225 23.92 -11.14 -15.56
N CYS A 226 24.02 -10.35 -16.65
CA CYS A 226 23.12 -9.23 -16.91
C CYS A 226 21.66 -9.67 -17.12
N THR A 227 21.43 -10.84 -17.73
CA THR A 227 20.09 -11.42 -17.91
C THR A 227 19.52 -11.86 -16.55
N THR A 228 20.34 -12.46 -15.67
CA THR A 228 19.93 -12.83 -14.31
C THR A 228 19.62 -11.61 -13.43
N ILE A 229 20.44 -10.55 -13.48
CA ILE A 229 20.19 -9.28 -12.78
C ILE A 229 18.88 -8.65 -13.26
N GLN A 230 18.61 -8.66 -14.57
CA GLN A 230 17.37 -8.11 -15.13
C GLN A 230 16.14 -8.91 -14.67
N PHE A 231 16.21 -10.24 -14.68
CA PHE A 231 15.14 -11.09 -14.15
C PHE A 231 14.84 -10.77 -12.68
N PHE A 232 15.85 -10.65 -11.82
CA PHE A 232 15.63 -10.33 -10.41
C PHE A 232 15.08 -8.91 -10.19
N LYS A 233 15.48 -7.92 -11.00
CA LYS A 233 14.87 -6.58 -10.96
C LYS A 233 13.39 -6.63 -11.31
N GLU A 234 13.02 -7.27 -12.43
CA GLU A 234 11.61 -7.46 -12.82
C GLU A 234 10.84 -8.26 -11.76
N TRP A 235 11.45 -9.27 -11.13
CA TRP A 235 10.83 -10.09 -10.10
C TRP A 235 10.45 -9.31 -8.83
N PHE A 236 11.37 -8.49 -8.32
CA PHE A 236 11.11 -7.70 -7.12
C PHE A 236 10.25 -6.46 -7.39
N SER A 237 10.28 -5.91 -8.61
CA SER A 237 9.35 -4.86 -9.04
C SER A 237 7.94 -5.38 -9.36
N ALA A 238 7.76 -6.67 -9.62
CA ALA A 238 6.45 -7.27 -9.83
C ALA A 238 5.70 -7.52 -8.52
N GLU A 239 4.41 -7.14 -8.51
CA GLU A 239 3.46 -7.48 -7.45
C GLU A 239 3.43 -8.99 -7.18
N HIS A 240 3.27 -9.36 -5.91
CA HIS A 240 3.37 -10.76 -5.46
C HIS A 240 2.44 -11.74 -6.21
N ILE A 241 1.23 -11.29 -6.56
CA ILE A 241 0.25 -12.05 -7.36
C ILE A 241 0.78 -12.29 -8.79
N ASN A 242 1.37 -11.27 -9.41
CA ASN A 242 1.80 -11.28 -10.80
C ASN A 242 3.17 -11.96 -11.02
N ARG A 243 3.98 -12.13 -9.96
CA ARG A 243 5.23 -12.90 -10.01
C ARG A 243 5.06 -14.30 -10.63
N GLY A 244 3.99 -15.02 -10.29
CA GLY A 244 3.71 -16.36 -10.86
C GLY A 244 3.43 -16.39 -12.36
N LEU A 245 3.01 -15.26 -12.94
CA LEU A 245 2.86 -15.07 -14.39
C LEU A 245 4.21 -14.69 -15.02
N LEU A 246 4.98 -13.83 -14.36
CA LEU A 246 6.30 -13.37 -14.81
C LEU A 246 7.29 -14.53 -15.04
N VAL A 247 7.28 -15.59 -14.20
CA VAL A 247 8.07 -16.82 -14.44
C VAL A 247 7.79 -17.39 -15.83
N LYS A 248 6.50 -17.52 -16.17
CA LYS A 248 6.03 -18.20 -17.39
C LYS A 248 6.40 -17.38 -18.61
N GLU A 249 6.18 -16.07 -18.56
CA GLU A 249 6.63 -15.15 -19.60
C GLU A 249 8.14 -15.22 -19.81
N TRP A 250 8.94 -15.15 -18.74
CA TRP A 250 10.41 -15.24 -18.85
C TRP A 250 10.89 -16.56 -19.46
N ALA A 251 10.32 -17.68 -19.02
CA ALA A 251 10.62 -19.00 -19.59
C ALA A 251 10.21 -19.11 -21.07
N GLU A 252 9.12 -18.48 -21.50
CA GLU A 252 8.70 -18.42 -22.91
C GLU A 252 9.58 -17.48 -23.76
N ARG A 253 9.92 -16.29 -23.24
CA ARG A 253 10.85 -15.33 -23.87
C ARG A 253 12.22 -16.00 -24.15
N LEU A 254 12.67 -16.88 -23.26
CA LEU A 254 13.92 -17.64 -23.44
C LEU A 254 13.78 -18.83 -24.39
N ARG A 255 12.67 -19.60 -24.31
CA ARG A 255 12.40 -20.72 -25.25
C ARG A 255 12.29 -20.24 -26.71
N ASN A 256 11.71 -19.05 -26.93
CA ASN A 256 11.48 -18.50 -28.26
C ASN A 256 12.66 -17.67 -28.82
N LYS A 257 13.83 -17.69 -28.18
CA LYS A 257 15.01 -16.92 -28.57
C LYS A 257 15.76 -17.60 -29.74
N PRO A 258 15.84 -17.00 -30.94
CA PRO A 258 16.47 -17.64 -32.10
C PRO A 258 17.99 -17.84 -31.89
N ALA A 259 18.56 -18.83 -32.59
CA ALA A 259 19.95 -19.23 -32.42
C ALA A 259 20.96 -18.12 -32.85
N PRO A 260 22.08 -17.95 -32.12
CA PRO A 260 23.06 -16.91 -32.42
C PRO A 260 23.90 -17.24 -33.66
N ALA A 261 24.20 -16.21 -34.46
CA ALA A 261 25.17 -16.29 -35.54
C ALA A 261 26.61 -16.37 -34.99
N ILE A 262 27.52 -16.92 -35.80
CA ILE A 262 28.92 -17.22 -35.41
C ILE A 262 29.72 -15.92 -35.24
N LYS A 263 30.50 -15.83 -34.14
CA LYS A 263 31.46 -14.74 -33.90
C LYS A 263 32.75 -14.91 -34.72
N PRO A 264 33.28 -13.83 -35.31
CA PRO A 264 34.70 -13.65 -35.57
C PRO A 264 35.38 -12.86 -34.44
N GLU A 265 36.60 -13.23 -34.07
CA GLU A 265 37.53 -12.41 -33.27
C GLU A 265 38.44 -11.55 -34.19
N PRO A 266 39.08 -10.48 -33.69
CA PRO A 266 38.63 -9.58 -32.63
C PRO A 266 38.86 -8.09 -33.00
N PRO A 267 37.82 -7.35 -33.41
CA PRO A 267 37.90 -5.88 -33.54
C PRO A 267 36.92 -5.12 -32.62
N GLU A 268 37.42 -3.96 -32.19
CA GLU A 268 36.78 -2.76 -31.62
C GLU A 268 35.28 -2.73 -31.21
N VAL A 269 35.08 -2.17 -30.02
CA VAL A 269 33.82 -1.86 -29.34
C VAL A 269 32.75 -1.26 -30.27
N ASN A 270 31.67 -2.01 -30.51
CA ASN A 270 30.39 -1.54 -31.04
C ASN A 270 29.30 -1.92 -30.01
N VAL A 271 28.61 -1.03 -29.30
CA VAL A 271 27.92 0.22 -29.72
C VAL A 271 26.73 -0.06 -30.66
N SER A 272 25.73 -0.78 -30.14
CA SER A 272 24.40 -0.88 -30.76
C SER A 272 23.23 -0.57 -29.83
N ASP A 273 23.42 -0.60 -28.50
CA ASP A 273 22.41 -0.18 -27.50
C ASP A 273 22.72 1.19 -26.85
N VAL A 274 23.56 1.99 -27.51
CA VAL A 274 23.92 3.38 -27.12
C VAL A 274 23.45 4.39 -28.20
N ASN A 275 22.55 3.97 -29.09
CA ASN A 275 22.09 4.78 -30.22
C ASN A 275 20.58 4.61 -30.53
N ARG A 276 19.75 4.54 -29.48
CA ARG A 276 18.50 5.30 -29.55
C ARG A 276 18.89 6.78 -29.45
N PRO A 277 18.52 7.65 -30.41
CA PRO A 277 18.71 9.08 -30.21
C PRO A 277 17.95 9.50 -28.96
N GLU A 278 18.57 10.32 -28.10
CA GLU A 278 17.91 10.81 -26.89
C GLU A 278 16.66 11.59 -27.29
N ARG A 279 15.53 11.31 -26.63
CA ARG A 279 14.27 11.95 -26.99
C ARG A 279 14.34 13.46 -26.75
N PRO A 280 13.90 14.33 -27.68
CA PRO A 280 14.11 15.78 -27.58
C PRO A 280 13.45 16.43 -26.34
N ARG A 281 14.22 16.57 -25.25
CA ARG A 281 13.78 17.14 -23.96
C ARG A 281 13.29 18.59 -24.06
N ARG A 282 12.46 19.02 -23.10
CA ARG A 282 11.98 20.40 -22.97
C ARG A 282 12.78 21.16 -21.92
N SER A 283 13.34 22.31 -22.32
CA SER A 283 14.07 23.23 -21.42
C SER A 283 13.17 24.04 -20.48
N GLU A 284 11.86 24.05 -20.73
CA GLU A 284 10.86 24.84 -20.01
C GLU A 284 9.57 24.02 -19.83
N LYS A 285 8.83 24.27 -18.75
CA LYS A 285 7.58 23.55 -18.43
C LYS A 285 6.56 23.68 -19.58
N PRO A 286 6.02 22.57 -20.13
CA PRO A 286 5.13 22.63 -21.27
C PRO A 286 3.82 23.39 -20.97
N THR A 287 3.59 24.45 -21.73
CA THR A 287 2.32 25.18 -21.77
C THR A 287 1.49 24.72 -22.97
N HIS A 288 0.18 25.01 -22.99
CA HIS A 288 -0.65 24.78 -24.18
C HIS A 288 -0.13 25.51 -25.43
N ARG A 289 0.57 26.64 -25.25
CA ARG A 289 1.29 27.34 -26.33
C ARG A 289 2.50 26.53 -26.83
N THR A 290 3.25 25.90 -25.92
CA THR A 290 4.36 24.98 -26.25
C THR A 290 3.85 23.79 -27.06
N ILE A 291 2.80 23.12 -26.56
CA ILE A 291 2.13 22.00 -27.25
C ILE A 291 1.66 22.42 -28.65
N ASN A 292 1.05 23.60 -28.79
CA ASN A 292 0.59 24.10 -30.09
C ASN A 292 1.72 24.32 -31.12
N TYR A 293 2.91 24.78 -30.69
CA TYR A 293 4.08 24.83 -31.58
C TYR A 293 4.60 23.43 -31.93
N GLU A 294 4.60 22.49 -30.98
CA GLU A 294 5.06 21.11 -31.22
C GLU A 294 4.11 20.35 -32.17
N LEU A 295 2.80 20.50 -32.02
CA LEU A 295 1.79 20.03 -32.99
C LEU A 295 2.02 20.63 -34.39
N ALA A 296 2.34 21.92 -34.45
CA ALA A 296 2.62 22.61 -35.72
C ALA A 296 3.93 22.14 -36.38
N CYS A 297 4.96 21.79 -35.59
CA CYS A 297 6.17 21.14 -36.09
C CYS A 297 5.88 19.75 -36.71
N GLY A 298 4.87 19.03 -36.21
CA GLY A 298 4.43 17.74 -36.75
C GLY A 298 3.85 17.79 -38.17
N PHE A 299 3.46 18.97 -38.67
CA PHE A 299 3.06 19.21 -40.06
C PHE A 299 4.24 19.56 -41.00
N CYS A 300 5.47 19.63 -40.50
CA CYS A 300 6.66 19.92 -41.31
C CYS A 300 7.18 18.64 -41.99
N GLU A 301 7.24 18.62 -43.32
CA GLU A 301 7.73 17.46 -44.08
C GLU A 301 9.22 17.17 -43.84
N ASN A 302 10.03 18.23 -43.69
CA ASN A 302 11.48 18.16 -43.45
C ASN A 302 11.80 18.38 -41.96
N LEU A 303 11.28 17.51 -41.10
CA LEU A 303 11.48 17.58 -39.66
C LEU A 303 12.73 16.80 -39.20
N ASP A 304 13.74 17.50 -38.70
CA ASP A 304 14.75 16.92 -37.81
C ASP A 304 14.32 17.09 -36.35
N LEU A 305 14.28 15.99 -35.62
CA LEU A 305 13.90 15.92 -34.20
C LEU A 305 15.03 16.45 -33.30
N ASN A 306 16.28 16.34 -33.75
CA ASN A 306 17.47 16.84 -33.04
C ASN A 306 17.69 18.34 -33.29
N ASN A 307 17.17 18.88 -34.39
CA ASN A 307 17.26 20.29 -34.75
C ASN A 307 15.89 20.84 -35.19
N LEU A 308 15.03 21.11 -34.21
CA LEU A 308 13.69 21.63 -34.42
C LEU A 308 13.64 23.07 -34.97
N ARG A 309 14.78 23.76 -35.16
CA ARG A 309 14.82 25.19 -35.51
C ARG A 309 14.07 25.53 -36.82
N PRO A 310 14.24 24.79 -37.94
CA PRO A 310 13.49 25.05 -39.17
C PRO A 310 12.00 24.71 -39.01
N ALA A 311 11.67 23.65 -38.26
CA ALA A 311 10.30 23.27 -37.97
C ALA A 311 9.58 24.30 -37.09
N MET A 312 10.28 24.96 -36.16
CA MET A 312 9.74 26.04 -35.33
C MET A 312 9.46 27.33 -36.13
N GLU A 313 10.22 27.59 -37.21
CA GLU A 313 9.92 28.70 -38.13
C GLU A 313 8.71 28.38 -39.01
N PHE A 314 8.62 27.14 -39.52
CA PHE A 314 7.41 26.63 -40.19
C PHE A 314 6.18 26.67 -39.27
N ALA A 315 6.32 26.25 -38.01
CA ALA A 315 5.26 26.24 -37.01
C ALA A 315 4.74 27.65 -36.72
N LYS A 316 5.63 28.61 -36.46
CA LYS A 316 5.26 30.03 -36.30
C LYS A 316 4.49 30.56 -37.52
N ARG A 317 4.89 30.16 -38.72
CA ARG A 317 4.21 30.57 -39.95
C ARG A 317 2.79 29.98 -40.05
N ILE A 318 2.61 28.66 -39.92
CA ILE A 318 1.26 28.07 -40.07
C ILE A 318 0.27 28.48 -38.95
N ILE A 319 0.79 28.87 -37.79
CA ILE A 319 0.00 29.45 -36.68
C ILE A 319 -0.40 30.90 -37.00
N ALA A 320 0.47 31.69 -37.63
CA ALA A 320 0.16 33.06 -38.07
C ALA A 320 -0.72 33.11 -39.33
N GLU A 321 -0.61 32.10 -40.20
CA GLU A 321 -1.52 31.82 -41.33
C GLU A 321 -2.83 31.16 -40.86
N ASP A 322 -2.97 30.87 -39.57
CA ASP A 322 -4.16 30.32 -38.91
C ASP A 322 -4.71 29.04 -39.60
N ARG A 323 -3.77 28.16 -39.99
CA ARG A 323 -4.02 27.05 -40.92
C ARG A 323 -5.03 26.02 -40.37
N GLU A 324 -6.04 25.70 -41.18
CA GLU A 324 -7.25 24.97 -40.75
C GLU A 324 -7.02 23.54 -40.22
N ASP A 325 -6.11 22.77 -40.81
CA ASP A 325 -5.78 21.42 -40.33
C ASP A 325 -5.01 21.45 -39.00
N TRP A 326 -4.09 22.40 -38.83
CA TRP A 326 -3.44 22.68 -37.56
C TRP A 326 -4.45 23.18 -36.50
N LYS A 327 -5.35 24.12 -36.82
CA LYS A 327 -6.45 24.54 -35.91
C LYS A 327 -7.21 23.31 -35.40
N ARG A 328 -7.65 22.47 -36.33
CA ARG A 328 -8.51 21.31 -36.06
C ARG A 328 -7.81 20.25 -35.21
N MET A 329 -6.51 20.09 -35.38
CA MET A 329 -5.68 19.28 -34.49
C MET A 329 -5.48 19.94 -33.11
N SER A 330 -5.11 21.22 -33.07
CA SER A 330 -4.91 22.00 -31.84
C SER A 330 -6.15 21.99 -30.92
N MET A 331 -7.35 22.22 -31.47
CA MET A 331 -8.59 22.17 -30.70
C MET A 331 -8.89 20.76 -30.16
N THR A 332 -8.73 19.70 -30.97
CA THR A 332 -8.95 18.32 -30.53
C THR A 332 -7.93 17.86 -29.49
N VAL A 333 -6.68 18.34 -29.57
CA VAL A 333 -5.60 17.95 -28.65
C VAL A 333 -5.61 18.80 -27.36
N GLY A 334 -6.01 20.07 -27.44
CA GLY A 334 -6.09 20.98 -26.29
C GLY A 334 -7.17 20.63 -25.24
N ILE A 335 -8.17 19.82 -25.61
CA ILE A 335 -9.19 19.29 -24.69
C ILE A 335 -8.79 17.98 -24.00
N ILE A 336 -7.66 17.37 -24.37
CA ILE A 336 -7.24 16.08 -23.81
C ILE A 336 -6.68 16.28 -22.39
N PRO A 337 -7.18 15.55 -21.37
CA PRO A 337 -6.64 15.59 -20.01
C PRO A 337 -5.14 15.32 -19.98
N ASP A 338 -4.42 16.14 -19.22
CA ASP A 338 -2.97 16.10 -19.06
C ASP A 338 -2.14 15.93 -20.37
N ILE A 339 -2.58 16.59 -21.44
CA ILE A 339 -1.80 16.60 -22.70
C ILE A 339 -0.37 17.18 -22.53
N LYS A 340 -0.17 18.03 -21.52
CA LYS A 340 1.12 18.65 -21.18
C LYS A 340 2.11 17.63 -20.59
N GLY A 341 1.62 16.56 -19.95
CA GLY A 341 2.44 15.50 -19.37
C GLY A 341 3.06 14.53 -20.37
N TYR A 342 2.81 14.64 -21.68
CA TYR A 342 3.42 13.78 -22.71
C TYR A 342 4.66 14.42 -23.32
N ASP A 343 5.68 13.61 -23.61
CA ASP A 343 6.96 14.07 -24.15
C ASP A 343 6.83 14.71 -25.54
N ARG A 344 7.81 15.54 -25.91
CA ARG A 344 7.78 16.25 -27.20
C ARG A 344 7.68 15.29 -28.40
N GLN A 345 8.35 14.13 -28.31
CA GLN A 345 8.34 13.13 -29.38
C GLN A 345 6.92 12.61 -29.64
N THR A 346 6.17 12.33 -28.58
CA THR A 346 4.76 11.91 -28.63
C THR A 346 3.90 12.96 -29.30
N ILE A 347 3.97 14.21 -28.86
CA ILE A 347 3.15 15.32 -29.39
C ILE A 347 3.41 15.57 -30.88
N ILE A 348 4.66 15.46 -31.32
CA ILE A 348 5.04 15.59 -32.73
C ILE A 348 4.54 14.39 -33.55
N ASP A 349 4.77 13.17 -33.08
CA ASP A 349 4.40 11.95 -33.81
C ASP A 349 2.87 11.72 -33.88
N LEU A 350 2.12 12.19 -32.89
CA LEU A 350 0.65 12.24 -32.86
C LEU A 350 0.07 12.88 -34.13
N VAL A 351 0.75 13.91 -34.64
CA VAL A 351 0.42 14.60 -35.88
C VAL A 351 1.12 13.94 -37.07
N ARG A 352 2.43 13.72 -36.99
CA ARG A 352 3.26 13.26 -38.12
C ARG A 352 2.89 11.87 -38.64
N LYS A 353 2.34 11.00 -37.78
CA LYS A 353 1.88 9.64 -38.14
C LYS A 353 0.38 9.58 -38.49
N ALA A 354 -0.35 10.68 -38.35
CA ALA A 354 -1.78 10.70 -38.63
C ALA A 354 -2.07 10.55 -40.14
N PRO A 355 -2.97 9.65 -40.56
CA PRO A 355 -3.45 9.62 -41.94
C PRO A 355 -4.07 10.98 -42.35
N LYS A 356 -3.97 11.34 -43.63
CA LYS A 356 -4.52 12.62 -44.14
C LYS A 356 -6.02 12.82 -43.85
N ALA A 357 -6.77 11.72 -43.69
CA ALA A 357 -8.17 11.72 -43.26
C ALA A 357 -8.38 12.24 -41.82
N VAL A 358 -7.42 12.08 -40.92
CA VAL A 358 -7.49 12.55 -39.52
C VAL A 358 -7.31 14.07 -39.43
N HIS A 359 -6.39 14.64 -40.21
CA HIS A 359 -6.22 16.10 -40.30
C HIS A 359 -7.47 16.80 -40.83
N ASN A 360 -8.02 16.31 -41.94
CA ASN A 360 -9.06 17.00 -42.70
C ASN A 360 -10.50 16.51 -42.44
N GLY A 361 -10.66 15.35 -41.81
CA GLY A 361 -11.96 14.67 -41.65
C GLY A 361 -12.73 15.03 -40.38
N ASN A 362 -13.68 14.15 -40.04
CA ASN A 362 -14.61 14.29 -38.92
C ASN A 362 -13.88 14.57 -37.58
N PRO A 363 -14.32 15.55 -36.76
CA PRO A 363 -13.83 15.74 -35.39
C PRO A 363 -13.76 14.44 -34.56
N GLU A 364 -14.73 13.53 -34.73
CA GLU A 364 -14.78 12.25 -34.02
C GLU A 364 -13.63 11.32 -34.39
N LEU A 365 -13.37 11.16 -35.69
CA LEU A 365 -12.22 10.43 -36.22
C LEU A 365 -10.90 10.96 -35.65
N ARG A 366 -10.80 12.29 -35.48
CA ARG A 366 -9.62 12.94 -34.89
C ARG A 366 -9.52 12.72 -33.38
N ARG A 367 -10.63 12.76 -32.65
CA ARG A 367 -10.67 12.46 -31.22
C ARG A 367 -10.22 11.02 -30.95
N VAL A 368 -10.83 10.05 -31.63
CA VAL A 368 -10.49 8.63 -31.49
C VAL A 368 -9.06 8.33 -31.93
N TRP A 369 -8.55 8.98 -32.99
CA TRP A 369 -7.12 8.90 -33.32
C TRP A 369 -6.25 9.37 -32.16
N CYS A 370 -6.47 10.58 -31.64
CA CYS A 370 -5.59 11.16 -30.61
C CYS A 370 -5.64 10.37 -29.30
N GLU A 371 -6.84 10.00 -28.82
CA GLU A 371 -7.02 9.17 -27.62
C GLU A 371 -6.35 7.80 -27.78
N SER A 372 -6.52 7.14 -28.93
CA SER A 372 -5.94 5.82 -29.19
C SER A 372 -4.42 5.88 -29.36
N PHE A 373 -3.90 6.93 -30.00
CA PHE A 373 -2.48 7.12 -30.21
C PHE A 373 -1.75 7.38 -28.89
N LEU A 374 -2.30 8.26 -28.05
CA LEU A 374 -1.73 8.52 -26.71
C LEU A 374 -1.79 7.27 -25.82
N ALA A 375 -2.85 6.45 -25.92
CA ALA A 375 -2.93 5.19 -25.18
C ALA A 375 -1.87 4.15 -25.62
N VAL A 376 -1.55 4.04 -26.91
CA VAL A 376 -0.69 2.96 -27.45
C VAL A 376 0.78 3.39 -27.65
N HIS A 377 1.01 4.68 -27.86
CA HIS A 377 2.33 5.24 -28.19
C HIS A 377 2.75 6.42 -27.30
N GLY A 378 1.88 6.89 -26.42
CA GLY A 378 2.17 8.00 -25.53
C GLY A 378 3.22 7.67 -24.49
N VAL A 379 4.24 8.52 -24.40
CA VAL A 379 5.26 8.47 -23.35
C VAL A 379 5.18 9.76 -22.54
N ARG A 380 5.18 9.63 -21.21
CA ARG A 380 5.17 10.77 -20.30
C ARG A 380 6.52 11.50 -20.33
N ASP A 381 6.52 12.83 -20.21
CA ASP A 381 7.74 13.64 -20.21
C ASP A 381 8.53 13.39 -18.91
N PRO A 382 9.75 12.82 -18.95
CA PRO A 382 10.49 12.47 -17.73
C PRO A 382 10.87 13.66 -16.85
N ASP A 383 10.95 14.86 -17.44
CA ASP A 383 11.41 16.08 -16.77
C ASP A 383 10.22 16.94 -16.28
N TRP A 384 8.99 16.67 -16.75
CA TRP A 384 7.83 17.53 -16.52
C TRP A 384 6.50 16.81 -16.19
N TYR A 385 6.43 15.48 -16.26
CA TYR A 385 5.27 14.71 -15.82
C TYR A 385 5.32 14.47 -14.31
N GLU A 386 4.42 15.12 -13.60
CA GLU A 386 4.13 14.85 -12.20
C GLU A 386 3.09 13.72 -12.14
N TYR A 387 3.36 12.65 -11.37
CA TYR A 387 2.46 11.50 -11.29
C TYR A 387 1.20 11.87 -10.50
N VAL A 388 0.15 12.26 -11.23
CA VAL A 388 -1.20 12.36 -10.70
C VAL A 388 -1.84 10.97 -10.76
N PRO A 389 -2.43 10.45 -9.65
CA PRO A 389 -3.27 9.26 -9.69
C PRO A 389 -4.51 9.52 -10.56
N ASP A 390 -4.45 9.04 -11.80
CA ASP A 390 -5.51 9.19 -12.79
C ASP A 390 -6.62 8.16 -12.51
N ASN A 391 -7.88 8.48 -12.85
CA ASN A 391 -9.01 7.53 -12.78
C ASN A 391 -8.95 6.49 -13.93
N ALA A 392 -7.75 6.00 -14.23
CA ALA A 392 -7.47 4.98 -15.22
C ALA A 392 -7.94 3.60 -14.73
N PRO A 393 -8.13 2.62 -15.65
CA PRO A 393 -8.69 1.33 -15.28
C PRO A 393 -7.91 0.67 -14.14
N THR A 394 -8.63 0.19 -13.13
CA THR A 394 -8.04 -0.28 -11.86
C THR A 394 -7.49 -1.70 -11.95
N THR A 395 -7.71 -2.39 -13.09
CA THR A 395 -7.17 -3.73 -13.35
C THR A 395 -6.23 -3.79 -14.54
N HIS A 396 -5.29 -4.73 -14.51
CA HIS A 396 -4.44 -5.07 -15.66
C HIS A 396 -5.29 -5.54 -16.86
N GLU A 397 -6.40 -6.21 -16.62
CA GLU A 397 -7.27 -6.77 -17.66
C GLU A 397 -8.01 -5.68 -18.45
N GLU A 398 -8.58 -4.70 -17.76
CA GLU A 398 -9.21 -3.53 -18.40
C GLU A 398 -8.18 -2.63 -19.10
N ASN A 399 -7.01 -2.41 -18.51
CA ASN A 399 -5.92 -1.67 -19.18
C ASN A 399 -5.48 -2.37 -20.46
N THR A 400 -5.32 -3.70 -20.42
CA THR A 400 -4.98 -4.48 -21.61
C THR A 400 -6.13 -4.49 -22.62
N ALA A 401 -7.39 -4.49 -22.18
CA ALA A 401 -8.55 -4.34 -23.06
C ALA A 401 -8.60 -2.95 -23.72
N ARG A 402 -8.32 -1.87 -22.97
CA ARG A 402 -8.19 -0.50 -23.47
C ARG A 402 -7.08 -0.39 -24.52
N LEU A 403 -5.90 -0.94 -24.24
CA LEU A 403 -4.77 -0.97 -25.18
C LEU A 403 -5.08 -1.80 -26.44
N ARG A 404 -5.73 -2.96 -26.31
CA ARG A 404 -6.18 -3.78 -27.45
C ARG A 404 -7.23 -3.04 -28.29
N LYS A 405 -8.18 -2.34 -27.66
CA LYS A 405 -9.21 -1.52 -28.34
C LYS A 405 -8.57 -0.34 -29.08
N ALA A 406 -7.74 0.46 -28.41
CA ALA A 406 -7.02 1.58 -29.01
C ALA A 406 -6.13 1.13 -30.18
N GLY A 407 -5.37 0.03 -30.00
CA GLY A 407 -4.55 -0.55 -31.06
C GLY A 407 -5.37 -1.09 -32.25
N LYS A 408 -6.61 -1.55 -32.02
CA LYS A 408 -7.55 -1.85 -33.11
C LYS A 408 -7.99 -0.57 -33.82
N CYS A 409 -8.44 0.45 -33.07
CA CYS A 409 -8.88 1.73 -33.63
C CYS A 409 -7.82 2.37 -34.53
N LEU A 410 -6.55 2.40 -34.11
CA LEU A 410 -5.44 2.90 -34.95
C LEU A 410 -5.36 2.14 -36.29
N ARG A 411 -5.31 0.80 -36.26
CA ARG A 411 -5.20 -0.03 -37.49
C ARG A 411 -6.42 0.07 -38.40
N ASP A 412 -7.63 0.25 -37.85
CA ASP A 412 -8.84 0.46 -38.65
C ASP A 412 -8.91 1.88 -39.22
N ILE A 413 -8.38 2.90 -38.53
CA ILE A 413 -8.23 4.27 -39.05
C ILE A 413 -7.16 4.32 -40.17
N GLU A 414 -5.99 3.72 -39.96
CA GLU A 414 -4.91 3.61 -40.95
C GLU A 414 -5.37 2.90 -42.23
N ALA A 415 -6.21 1.86 -42.08
CA ALA A 415 -6.77 1.11 -43.20
C ALA A 415 -8.10 1.68 -43.75
N GLY A 416 -8.53 2.86 -43.30
CA GLY A 416 -9.73 3.54 -43.81
C GLY A 416 -11.07 2.86 -43.49
N ARG A 417 -11.12 1.97 -42.50
CA ARG A 417 -12.31 1.22 -42.05
C ARG A 417 -12.96 1.80 -40.78
N PHE A 418 -12.79 3.10 -40.53
CA PHE A 418 -13.43 3.75 -39.39
C PHE A 418 -14.95 3.84 -39.59
N GLN A 419 -15.72 3.38 -38.62
CA GLN A 419 -17.18 3.44 -38.59
C GLN A 419 -17.61 4.21 -37.34
N CYS A 420 -18.47 5.22 -37.51
CA CYS A 420 -19.20 5.83 -36.40
C CYS A 420 -20.50 5.03 -36.21
N ASP A 421 -20.73 4.46 -35.03
CA ASP A 421 -21.95 3.72 -34.69
C ASP A 421 -23.18 4.63 -34.44
N GLU A 422 -23.27 5.79 -35.12
CA GLU A 422 -24.32 6.80 -34.95
C GLU A 422 -25.24 7.01 -36.18
N GLU A 423 -24.93 6.43 -37.35
CA GLU A 423 -25.82 6.47 -38.52
C GLU A 423 -26.31 5.08 -38.97
N LYS A 424 -27.40 4.61 -38.36
CA LYS A 424 -28.36 3.74 -39.06
C LYS A 424 -29.44 4.63 -39.70
N PRO A 425 -29.39 4.91 -41.01
CA PRO A 425 -30.47 5.62 -41.68
C PRO A 425 -31.76 4.79 -41.61
N GLN A 426 -32.87 5.41 -41.23
CA GLN A 426 -34.18 4.77 -41.32
C GLN A 426 -34.53 4.47 -42.78
N PRO A 427 -35.14 3.31 -43.09
CA PRO A 427 -35.68 3.08 -44.43
C PRO A 427 -36.86 4.03 -44.69
N SER A 428 -36.76 4.83 -45.76
CA SER A 428 -37.89 5.60 -46.26
C SER A 428 -39.03 4.65 -46.65
N GLY A 429 -40.26 4.98 -46.26
CA GLY A 429 -41.41 4.09 -46.40
C GLY A 429 -41.86 3.87 -47.84
N ALA A 430 -42.31 2.65 -48.14
CA ALA A 430 -43.06 2.31 -49.34
C ALA A 430 -44.50 1.98 -48.96
N MET A 431 -45.46 2.72 -49.54
CA MET A 431 -46.89 2.38 -49.51
C MET A 431 -47.25 1.70 -50.82
N ALA A 432 -47.82 0.49 -50.77
CA ALA A 432 -48.98 0.05 -51.58
C ALA A 432 -49.24 -1.46 -51.47
N ASP A 433 -50.50 -1.78 -51.22
CA ASP A 433 -51.31 -2.90 -51.71
C ASP A 433 -51.04 -4.39 -51.36
N GLU A 434 -52.17 -5.01 -51.01
CA GLU A 434 -52.51 -6.40 -50.66
C GLU A 434 -52.84 -7.24 -51.94
N PRO A 435 -53.35 -8.51 -51.89
CA PRO A 435 -53.52 -9.47 -50.77
C PRO A 435 -53.14 -10.95 -51.11
N ALA A 436 -53.52 -11.86 -50.21
CA ALA A 436 -53.86 -13.29 -50.45
C ALA A 436 -52.71 -14.31 -50.65
N THR A 437 -52.76 -15.55 -50.13
CA THR A 437 -53.73 -16.24 -49.23
C THR A 437 -52.97 -17.32 -48.42
N PRO A 438 -53.52 -17.86 -47.31
CA PRO A 438 -52.81 -18.79 -46.42
C PRO A 438 -53.01 -20.26 -46.82
N GLU A 439 -52.16 -21.15 -46.30
CA GLU A 439 -52.53 -22.56 -46.09
C GLU A 439 -51.88 -23.09 -44.80
N THR A 440 -52.40 -24.19 -44.26
CA THR A 440 -52.16 -24.64 -42.87
C THR A 440 -51.97 -26.15 -42.80
N MET A 441 -50.92 -26.64 -42.13
CA MET A 441 -50.96 -27.94 -41.44
C MET A 441 -49.78 -28.17 -40.47
N GLU A 442 -50.15 -28.27 -39.19
CA GLU A 442 -49.47 -29.04 -38.13
C GLU A 442 -50.08 -30.46 -38.11
N PRO A 443 -49.58 -31.43 -37.31
CA PRO A 443 -48.19 -31.81 -37.03
C PRO A 443 -48.02 -33.35 -37.14
N ASP A 444 -46.89 -33.94 -36.70
CA ASP A 444 -46.99 -35.02 -35.68
C ASP A 444 -45.67 -35.32 -34.92
N THR A 445 -45.85 -35.93 -33.74
CA THR A 445 -44.95 -36.58 -32.76
C THR A 445 -43.57 -37.10 -33.23
N THR A 446 -42.52 -37.09 -32.40
CA THR A 446 -42.37 -37.96 -31.19
C THR A 446 -41.42 -37.37 -30.12
N GLU A 447 -41.53 -37.88 -28.89
CA GLU A 447 -41.01 -37.35 -27.62
C GLU A 447 -39.47 -37.37 -27.42
N HIS A 448 -38.96 -36.42 -26.64
CA HIS A 448 -38.10 -36.71 -25.48
C HIS A 448 -38.04 -35.53 -24.49
N HIS A 449 -38.54 -35.70 -23.27
CA HIS A 449 -38.45 -34.69 -22.20
C HIS A 449 -37.14 -34.79 -21.41
N GLN A 450 -36.55 -33.62 -21.10
CA GLN A 450 -36.04 -33.30 -19.75
C GLN A 450 -36.34 -31.82 -19.49
N ASP A 451 -36.94 -31.50 -18.33
CA ASP A 451 -37.50 -30.19 -18.05
C ASP A 451 -36.49 -29.21 -17.42
N ALA A 452 -36.58 -27.93 -17.80
CA ALA A 452 -35.93 -26.82 -17.12
C ALA A 452 -36.96 -25.71 -16.87
N GLN A 453 -37.06 -25.21 -15.63
CA GLN A 453 -37.99 -24.14 -15.27
C GLN A 453 -37.49 -22.73 -15.67
N PRO A 454 -38.39 -21.75 -15.89
CA PRO A 454 -38.18 -20.77 -16.96
C PRO A 454 -37.58 -19.42 -16.53
N LEU A 455 -36.74 -18.87 -17.42
CA LEU A 455 -36.09 -17.54 -17.35
C LEU A 455 -37.02 -16.31 -17.45
N ASN A 456 -38.34 -16.48 -17.41
CA ASN A 456 -39.31 -15.46 -17.88
C ASN A 456 -39.64 -14.35 -16.86
N ALA A 457 -39.01 -14.33 -15.68
CA ALA A 457 -39.18 -13.26 -14.70
C ALA A 457 -38.25 -12.07 -14.96
N GLN A 458 -36.99 -12.35 -15.34
CA GLN A 458 -35.94 -11.33 -15.45
C GLN A 458 -36.20 -10.35 -16.61
N SER A 459 -36.60 -10.88 -17.76
CA SER A 459 -36.89 -10.12 -18.99
C SER A 459 -37.97 -9.03 -18.80
N GLN A 460 -38.94 -9.25 -17.93
CA GLN A 460 -40.00 -8.28 -17.64
C GLN A 460 -39.51 -7.15 -16.72
N ILE A 461 -38.61 -7.45 -15.79
CA ILE A 461 -37.97 -6.45 -14.92
C ILE A 461 -37.05 -5.55 -15.75
N ASP A 462 -36.23 -6.15 -16.61
CA ASP A 462 -35.31 -5.41 -17.50
C ASP A 462 -36.09 -4.50 -18.47
N ALA A 463 -37.18 -4.99 -19.07
CA ALA A 463 -38.04 -4.19 -19.94
C ALA A 463 -38.71 -3.01 -19.19
N ALA A 464 -39.18 -3.23 -17.96
CA ALA A 464 -39.77 -2.18 -17.13
C ALA A 464 -38.73 -1.13 -16.70
N TYR A 465 -37.50 -1.55 -16.41
CA TYR A 465 -36.38 -0.66 -16.07
C TYR A 465 -35.95 0.20 -17.26
N GLN A 466 -35.78 -0.40 -18.44
CA GLN A 466 -35.45 0.34 -19.67
C GLN A 466 -36.55 1.34 -20.05
N LYS A 467 -37.84 0.98 -19.85
CA LYS A 467 -38.93 1.93 -20.08
C LYS A 467 -38.84 3.17 -19.16
N LYS A 468 -38.53 2.99 -17.87
CA LYS A 468 -38.33 4.12 -16.94
C LYS A 468 -37.11 4.99 -17.31
N LEU A 469 -36.03 4.40 -17.83
CA LEU A 469 -34.90 5.15 -18.36
C LEU A 469 -35.28 6.00 -19.58
N ALA A 470 -36.10 5.46 -20.49
CA ALA A 470 -36.63 6.21 -21.63
C ALA A 470 -37.54 7.38 -21.17
N GLU A 471 -38.48 7.12 -20.26
CA GLU A 471 -39.37 8.15 -19.68
C GLU A 471 -38.56 9.27 -18.97
N LEU A 472 -37.46 8.94 -18.29
CA LEU A 472 -36.56 9.93 -17.69
C LEU A 472 -35.74 10.73 -18.71
N HIS A 473 -35.28 10.10 -19.81
CA HIS A 473 -34.59 10.81 -20.89
C HIS A 473 -35.53 11.75 -21.65
N GLU A 474 -36.77 11.35 -21.88
CA GLU A 474 -37.79 12.17 -22.52
C GLU A 474 -38.22 13.34 -21.60
N ALA A 475 -38.37 13.10 -20.29
CA ALA A 475 -38.58 14.16 -19.31
C ALA A 475 -37.42 15.17 -19.27
N ARG A 476 -36.16 14.70 -19.32
CA ARG A 476 -34.95 15.55 -19.39
C ARG A 476 -34.92 16.42 -20.65
N ASN A 477 -35.34 15.89 -21.80
CA ASN A 477 -35.35 16.61 -23.07
C ASN A 477 -36.45 17.69 -23.14
N ASN A 478 -37.51 17.57 -22.32
CA ASN A 478 -38.59 18.55 -22.23
C ASN A 478 -38.32 19.71 -21.24
N ILE A 479 -37.12 19.76 -20.62
CA ILE A 479 -36.70 20.91 -19.79
C ILE A 479 -36.17 22.02 -20.71
N PRO A 480 -36.75 23.23 -20.71
CA PRO A 480 -36.26 24.33 -21.53
C PRO A 480 -34.81 24.70 -21.17
N PRO A 481 -33.93 24.98 -22.17
CA PRO A 481 -32.55 25.34 -21.91
C PRO A 481 -32.47 26.69 -21.19
N LYS A 482 -32.19 26.66 -19.89
CA LYS A 482 -31.79 27.86 -19.15
C LYS A 482 -30.41 28.30 -19.64
N ASN A 483 -30.33 29.50 -20.21
CA ASN A 483 -29.07 30.19 -20.43
C ASN A 483 -28.22 30.22 -19.14
N PRO A 484 -26.89 30.25 -19.23
CA PRO A 484 -26.02 30.29 -18.07
C PRO A 484 -26.30 31.56 -17.25
N VAL A 485 -27.00 31.38 -16.13
CA VAL A 485 -27.18 32.44 -15.13
C VAL A 485 -25.83 32.67 -14.45
N ASP A 486 -25.45 33.93 -14.32
CA ASP A 486 -24.13 34.35 -13.87
C ASP A 486 -23.91 33.99 -12.38
N PHE A 487 -23.33 32.82 -12.14
CA PHE A 487 -22.97 32.34 -10.80
C PHE A 487 -21.99 33.29 -10.08
N GLY A 488 -21.17 34.05 -10.81
CA GLY A 488 -20.28 35.06 -10.22
C GLY A 488 -21.08 36.16 -9.53
N LYS A 489 -22.14 36.66 -10.17
CA LYS A 489 -23.06 37.66 -9.60
C LYS A 489 -23.80 37.17 -8.36
N GLN A 490 -24.22 35.89 -8.31
CA GLN A 490 -24.83 35.32 -7.11
C GLN A 490 -23.82 35.16 -5.96
N LEU A 491 -22.58 34.78 -6.27
CA LEU A 491 -21.53 34.61 -5.28
C LEU A 491 -21.04 35.96 -4.72
N ALA A 492 -21.01 37.01 -5.53
CA ALA A 492 -20.73 38.39 -5.09
C ALA A 492 -21.81 38.91 -4.12
N ALA A 493 -23.09 38.78 -4.49
CA ALA A 493 -24.21 39.15 -3.61
C ALA A 493 -24.18 38.38 -2.27
N ALA A 494 -23.85 37.07 -2.30
CA ALA A 494 -23.69 36.24 -1.10
C ALA A 494 -22.48 36.61 -0.23
N ARG A 495 -21.49 37.34 -0.77
CA ARG A 495 -20.32 37.86 -0.04
C ARG A 495 -20.52 39.28 0.51
N GLY A 496 -21.68 39.89 0.27
CA GLY A 496 -21.97 41.26 0.71
C GLY A 496 -21.51 42.34 -0.27
N GLU A 497 -21.38 42.03 -1.56
CA GLU A 497 -21.19 43.04 -2.62
C GLU A 497 -22.54 43.46 -3.21
N TYR A 498 -22.70 44.73 -3.61
CA TYR A 498 -23.93 45.19 -4.26
C TYR A 498 -23.95 44.76 -5.73
N VAL A 499 -24.99 44.02 -6.13
CA VAL A 499 -25.16 43.50 -7.49
C VAL A 499 -26.49 43.97 -8.06
N GLU A 500 -26.41 44.82 -9.08
CA GLU A 500 -27.58 45.41 -9.74
C GLU A 500 -28.55 44.33 -10.25
N GLY A 501 -29.81 44.42 -9.83
CA GLY A 501 -30.86 43.45 -10.16
C GLY A 501 -30.88 42.16 -9.31
N ILE A 502 -30.01 42.03 -8.31
CA ILE A 502 -30.03 40.91 -7.34
C ILE A 502 -30.05 41.42 -5.88
N SER A 503 -29.24 42.42 -5.56
CA SER A 503 -29.24 43.09 -4.25
C SER A 503 -30.39 44.12 -4.18
N ASP A 504 -31.11 44.19 -3.05
CA ASP A 504 -32.14 45.21 -2.84
C ASP A 504 -31.49 46.61 -2.76
N PRO A 505 -31.88 47.58 -3.62
CA PRO A 505 -31.34 48.94 -3.61
C PRO A 505 -31.70 49.79 -2.38
N ASN A 506 -32.55 49.30 -1.48
CA ASN A 506 -33.05 50.03 -0.31
C ASN A 506 -32.64 49.38 1.03
N ASP A 507 -31.83 48.32 0.99
CA ASP A 507 -31.33 47.65 2.19
C ASP A 507 -30.29 48.55 2.91
N PRO A 508 -30.52 48.94 4.19
CA PRO A 508 -29.69 49.92 4.90
C PRO A 508 -28.24 49.46 5.18
N LYS A 509 -27.85 48.24 4.81
CA LYS A 509 -26.43 47.82 4.82
C LYS A 509 -25.60 48.45 3.69
N TRP A 510 -26.23 49.06 2.68
CA TRP A 510 -25.53 49.69 1.55
C TRP A 510 -25.25 51.18 1.82
N VAL A 511 -23.99 51.60 1.65
CA VAL A 511 -23.59 53.01 1.77
C VAL A 511 -23.71 53.71 0.42
N HIS A 512 -24.81 54.43 0.23
CA HIS A 512 -25.08 55.22 -0.97
C HIS A 512 -24.31 56.56 -0.92
N ASN A 513 -23.10 56.59 -1.48
CA ASN A 513 -22.37 57.82 -1.76
C ASN A 513 -22.67 58.28 -3.20
N ASP A 514 -23.69 59.13 -3.36
CA ASP A 514 -24.13 59.64 -4.65
C ASP A 514 -23.08 60.57 -5.30
N TYR A 515 -22.35 60.07 -6.30
CA TYR A 515 -21.42 60.85 -7.13
C TYR A 515 -21.64 60.62 -8.63
N SER A 516 -22.78 61.10 -9.14
CA SER A 516 -23.11 61.07 -10.58
C SER A 516 -23.91 62.29 -11.07
N ALA A 517 -23.54 63.50 -10.62
CA ALA A 517 -24.19 64.75 -11.05
C ALA A 517 -23.23 65.96 -11.17
N SER A 518 -22.49 66.06 -12.28
CA SER A 518 -22.07 67.34 -12.90
C SER A 518 -21.47 67.08 -14.29
N ASN A 519 -21.63 68.04 -15.20
CA ASN A 519 -21.17 67.96 -16.59
C ASN A 519 -19.93 68.83 -16.84
N GLN A 520 -19.32 68.59 -18.01
CA GLN A 520 -18.61 69.56 -18.85
C GLN A 520 -17.18 69.99 -18.50
N ASP A 521 -16.50 70.28 -19.61
CA ASP A 521 -15.11 70.61 -19.83
C ASP A 521 -14.65 71.91 -19.13
N GLU A 522 -13.41 71.95 -18.61
CA GLU A 522 -12.31 72.69 -19.27
C GLU A 522 -10.93 72.56 -18.55
N ALA A 523 -9.87 72.56 -19.36
CA ALA A 523 -8.50 73.09 -19.17
C ALA A 523 -7.62 72.83 -17.89
N ALA A 524 -6.52 72.10 -18.15
CA ALA A 524 -5.09 72.46 -17.88
C ALA A 524 -4.37 72.18 -16.52
N ASP A 525 -3.08 71.82 -16.67
CA ASP A 525 -2.00 71.56 -15.68
C ASP A 525 -2.28 70.47 -14.58
N ASP A 526 -1.29 69.81 -13.96
CA ASP A 526 0.17 70.02 -13.92
C ASP A 526 1.01 68.71 -14.10
N LYS A 527 2.33 68.79 -13.92
CA LYS A 527 3.39 67.84 -14.32
C LYS A 527 3.48 66.58 -13.44
N GLY A 528 3.93 65.47 -14.04
CA GLY A 528 4.35 64.27 -13.31
C GLY A 528 5.82 64.29 -12.88
N GLN A 529 6.20 63.41 -11.94
CA GLN A 529 7.59 63.13 -11.54
C GLN A 529 7.84 61.62 -11.37
N GLU A 530 9.05 61.19 -11.74
CA GLU A 530 9.54 59.82 -11.55
C GLU A 530 10.12 59.61 -10.14
N LYS A 531 10.30 58.34 -9.74
CA LYS A 531 11.14 57.95 -8.58
C LYS A 531 12.17 56.91 -9.02
N ALA A 532 13.36 56.96 -8.42
CA ALA A 532 14.50 56.12 -8.76
C ALA A 532 14.70 54.95 -7.78
N CYS A 533 15.52 53.97 -8.16
CA CYS A 533 16.01 52.94 -7.25
C CYS A 533 17.23 53.46 -6.46
N ASN A 534 17.12 53.50 -5.13
CA ASN A 534 18.14 54.07 -4.24
C ASN A 534 19.48 53.30 -4.22
N THR A 535 19.53 52.06 -4.73
CA THR A 535 20.74 51.22 -4.71
C THR A 535 21.54 51.28 -6.03
N CYS A 536 20.90 51.58 -7.17
CA CYS A 536 21.56 51.58 -8.49
C CYS A 536 21.36 52.85 -9.33
N GLY A 537 20.63 53.85 -8.84
CA GLY A 537 20.59 55.20 -9.41
C GLY A 537 19.84 55.36 -10.75
N LYS A 538 19.14 54.34 -11.24
CA LYS A 538 18.31 54.42 -12.46
C LYS A 538 16.84 54.70 -12.11
N THR A 539 16.15 55.49 -12.93
CA THR A 539 14.69 55.62 -12.93
C THR A 539 14.04 54.57 -13.84
N GLY A 540 12.86 54.09 -13.45
CA GLY A 540 12.12 53.06 -14.18
C GLY A 540 10.98 52.47 -13.35
N ARG A 541 9.91 52.00 -14.01
CA ARG A 541 8.72 51.44 -13.34
C ARG A 541 8.92 49.96 -12.97
N GLY A 542 9.40 49.71 -11.75
CA GLY A 542 9.34 48.40 -11.09
C GLY A 542 10.48 47.42 -11.44
N ASN A 543 11.14 46.93 -10.39
CA ASN A 543 12.17 45.89 -10.32
C ASN A 543 13.36 45.93 -11.30
N CYS A 544 14.56 46.09 -10.71
CA CYS A 544 15.83 45.79 -11.36
C CYS A 544 16.08 44.26 -11.34
N PRO A 545 16.62 43.62 -12.40
CA PRO A 545 16.79 42.15 -12.41
C PRO A 545 17.94 41.58 -11.56
N ASP A 546 18.78 42.44 -10.97
CA ASP A 546 20.17 42.11 -10.57
C ASP A 546 20.41 42.14 -9.04
N CYS A 547 19.34 42.16 -8.24
CA CYS A 547 19.40 42.25 -6.78
C CYS A 547 18.50 41.20 -6.12
N GLY A 548 19.12 40.18 -5.51
CA GLY A 548 18.45 39.01 -4.93
C GLY A 548 17.87 39.20 -3.52
N THR A 549 17.30 38.11 -2.97
CA THR A 549 16.43 38.12 -1.79
C THR A 549 17.05 37.43 -0.57
N VAL A 550 16.77 37.94 0.63
CA VAL A 550 16.84 37.20 1.92
C VAL A 550 15.53 37.48 2.70
N MET A 551 15.14 36.57 3.60
CA MET A 551 13.80 36.46 4.20
C MET A 551 13.66 37.12 5.59
N GLY A 552 12.40 37.30 6.01
CA GLY A 552 11.98 37.52 7.41
C GLY A 552 11.17 38.82 7.62
N ASP A 553 10.09 38.86 8.40
CA ASP A 553 9.30 37.77 9.03
C ASP A 553 7.84 38.23 9.33
N ALA A 554 7.23 37.78 10.45
CA ALA A 554 5.97 38.24 11.06
C ALA A 554 4.63 38.02 10.31
N THR A 555 3.89 36.95 10.64
CA THR A 555 2.41 36.90 10.51
C THR A 555 1.76 35.99 11.57
N TYR A 556 1.66 36.49 12.80
CA TYR A 556 0.91 35.95 13.96
C TYR A 556 0.92 37.11 14.98
N LYS A 557 -0.15 37.65 15.56
CA LYS A 557 -1.53 37.25 15.92
C LYS A 557 -2.35 38.57 16.10
N GLU A 558 -3.69 38.67 16.15
CA GLU A 558 -4.79 37.71 15.95
C GLU A 558 -6.10 38.43 15.58
N THR A 559 -7.16 37.63 15.35
CA THR A 559 -8.61 37.87 15.22
C THR A 559 -9.29 39.15 15.73
N PHE A 560 -10.46 39.40 15.12
CA PHE A 560 -11.72 39.87 15.74
C PHE A 560 -11.66 40.38 17.20
N GLY A 561 -12.02 41.65 17.39
CA GLY A 561 -12.15 42.24 18.72
C GLY A 561 -13.29 41.66 19.53
N VAL A 562 -13.03 41.46 20.84
CA VAL A 562 -14.05 41.34 21.89
C VAL A 562 -14.19 42.70 22.55
N GLU A 563 -15.42 43.10 22.91
CA GLU A 563 -15.64 44.39 23.57
C GLU A 563 -15.15 44.42 25.03
N LYS A 564 -14.75 45.62 25.43
CA LYS A 564 -14.11 46.02 26.68
C LYS A 564 -14.66 45.42 27.99
N SER A 565 -13.75 45.25 28.94
CA SER A 565 -13.93 45.80 30.30
C SER A 565 -12.59 46.34 30.81
N ASP A 566 -12.54 47.62 31.15
CA ASP A 566 -11.31 48.30 31.63
C ASP A 566 -11.04 47.98 33.12
N ASP A 567 -9.77 47.80 33.53
CA ASP A 567 -9.15 48.72 34.51
C ASP A 567 -7.61 48.58 34.66
N CYS A 568 -7.03 49.67 35.16
CA CYS A 568 -5.64 49.99 35.53
C CYS A 568 -4.81 48.87 36.24
N GLN A 569 -3.46 48.86 36.28
CA GLN A 569 -2.49 49.97 36.17
C GLN A 569 -1.02 49.47 35.94
N GLU A 570 -0.17 50.25 35.26
CA GLU A 570 1.27 49.98 35.07
C GLU A 570 2.17 50.58 36.18
N LYS A 571 3.41 50.06 36.30
CA LYS A 571 4.64 50.82 36.67
C LYS A 571 5.91 50.17 36.11
N ASP A 572 6.45 50.68 35.00
CA ASP A 572 7.65 51.55 34.93
C ASP A 572 8.75 51.40 36.02
N GLN A 573 10.07 51.54 35.73
CA GLN A 573 10.75 52.20 34.60
C GLN A 573 12.28 51.86 34.51
N ASP A 574 12.98 52.51 33.56
CA ASP A 574 14.42 52.89 33.54
C ASP A 574 15.53 51.81 33.29
N ILE A 575 16.48 51.97 32.34
CA ILE A 575 16.56 52.91 31.19
C ILE A 575 17.05 52.30 29.83
N PRO A 576 18.36 52.09 29.52
CA PRO A 576 18.85 52.48 28.19
C PRO A 576 19.68 51.46 27.37
N GLU A 577 19.88 51.80 26.09
CA GLU A 577 20.66 51.11 25.04
C GLU A 577 22.10 51.65 24.85
N LYS A 578 22.80 51.13 23.81
CA LYS A 578 23.92 51.66 22.97
C LYS A 578 25.19 50.80 22.97
N ASP A 579 25.92 50.61 21.86
CA ASP A 579 25.69 50.91 20.42
C ASP A 579 26.64 50.02 19.57
N ASP A 580 26.37 49.94 18.26
CA ASP A 580 27.25 49.60 17.12
C ASP A 580 28.01 48.25 17.02
N SER A 581 27.77 47.61 15.86
CA SER A 581 28.49 46.46 15.28
C SER A 581 29.60 46.93 14.31
N PRO A 582 30.08 46.15 13.30
CA PRO A 582 30.52 44.74 13.23
C PRO A 582 31.97 44.61 12.66
N GLN A 583 32.52 43.38 12.50
CA GLN A 583 32.93 42.83 11.18
C GLN A 583 33.79 41.53 11.20
N GLN A 584 33.36 40.59 10.35
CA GLN A 584 34.09 39.64 9.48
C GLN A 584 35.59 39.26 9.67
N THR A 585 35.80 37.94 9.73
CA THR A 585 36.67 37.08 8.87
C THR A 585 38.15 36.76 9.19
N ASN A 586 38.46 35.47 8.91
CA ASN A 586 39.71 34.83 8.47
C ASN A 586 40.78 34.38 9.48
N ASN A 587 41.18 33.11 9.28
CA ASN A 587 42.49 32.48 9.58
C ASN A 587 42.89 32.34 11.07
N GLU A 588 43.72 31.37 11.51
CA GLU A 588 44.24 30.12 10.91
C GLU A 588 44.73 29.17 12.04
N ASP A 589 44.91 27.89 11.70
CA ASP A 589 45.79 26.91 12.34
C ASP A 589 45.66 26.49 13.83
N ALA A 590 46.21 25.30 14.10
CA ALA A 590 46.22 24.63 15.39
C ALA A 590 47.64 24.47 15.98
N GLN A 591 47.73 24.48 17.31
CA GLN A 591 48.72 23.75 18.11
C GLN A 591 48.26 23.77 19.60
N HIS A 592 48.13 22.67 20.34
CA HIS A 592 49.07 21.61 20.76
C HIS A 592 49.88 21.88 22.06
N SER A 593 49.47 21.15 23.12
CA SER A 593 50.35 20.40 24.05
C SER A 593 50.88 21.05 25.35
N ASN A 594 50.89 20.21 26.41
CA ASN A 594 51.78 20.17 27.60
C ASN A 594 51.58 21.24 28.71
N SER A 595 51.85 20.99 30.02
CA SER A 595 52.38 19.80 30.73
C SER A 595 51.83 19.70 32.17
N ALA A 596 52.00 18.54 32.82
CA ALA A 596 51.52 18.18 34.17
C ALA A 596 52.32 18.76 35.36
N ASN A 597 51.74 18.73 36.57
CA ASN A 597 52.25 17.93 37.71
C ASN A 597 51.30 17.89 38.93
N GLU A 598 51.59 16.96 39.86
CA GLU A 598 50.91 16.71 41.15
C GLU A 598 51.24 17.81 42.19
N THR A 599 50.64 17.96 43.39
CA THR A 599 50.09 16.95 44.33
C THR A 599 49.10 17.55 45.36
N ASP A 600 48.11 16.74 45.73
CA ASP A 600 47.48 16.55 47.07
C ASP A 600 46.47 17.53 47.77
N HIS A 601 45.56 16.85 48.51
CA HIS A 601 44.71 17.25 49.65
C HIS A 601 43.53 18.26 49.53
N THR A 602 42.32 17.67 49.37
CA THR A 602 41.00 18.06 49.96
C THR A 602 40.38 19.43 49.60
N SER A 603 39.09 19.54 49.22
CA SER A 603 37.95 18.63 49.38
C SER A 603 36.86 18.83 48.30
N ASN A 604 35.96 17.85 48.16
CA ASN A 604 34.69 17.86 47.41
C ASN A 604 34.78 18.05 45.88
N THR A 605 34.46 16.99 45.11
CA THR A 605 33.19 16.87 44.32
C THR A 605 33.29 15.79 43.22
N ILE A 606 32.27 14.92 43.15
CA ILE A 606 31.90 13.95 42.09
C ILE A 606 32.80 12.71 41.89
N ASP A 607 32.11 11.57 41.85
CA ASP A 607 32.61 10.20 41.85
C ASP A 607 32.98 9.64 40.48
N LYS A 608 33.66 8.48 40.48
CA LYS A 608 33.76 7.59 39.32
C LYS A 608 33.73 6.11 39.71
N MET A 609 32.83 5.37 39.05
CA MET A 609 33.06 4.02 38.51
C MET A 609 33.76 2.98 39.42
N ASN A 610 33.01 2.37 40.33
CA ASN A 610 32.56 0.99 40.09
C ASN A 610 31.54 0.53 41.15
N GLY A 611 30.38 0.06 40.71
CA GLY A 611 29.36 -0.48 41.61
C GLY A 611 28.14 -0.98 40.86
N HIS A 612 27.92 -2.29 40.93
CA HIS A 612 26.66 -3.02 40.71
C HIS A 612 25.90 -2.81 39.38
N HIS A 613 25.59 -3.93 38.72
CA HIS A 613 24.29 -4.03 38.05
C HIS A 613 23.20 -3.91 39.13
N GLU A 614 22.66 -2.72 39.31
CA GLU A 614 21.29 -2.61 39.81
C GLU A 614 20.39 -3.33 38.79
N LYS A 615 19.68 -4.35 39.26
CA LYS A 615 18.55 -4.89 38.51
C LYS A 615 17.41 -3.90 38.65
N GLU A 616 17.42 -2.84 37.84
CA GLU A 616 16.19 -2.12 37.55
C GLU A 616 15.16 -3.15 37.11
N SER A 617 14.11 -3.30 37.92
CA SER A 617 13.04 -4.24 37.64
C SER A 617 12.23 -3.68 36.49
N THR A 618 12.58 -4.06 35.26
CA THR A 618 11.83 -3.76 34.04
C THR A 618 10.53 -4.57 33.99
N SER A 619 9.66 -4.31 34.97
CA SER A 619 8.25 -4.68 34.95
C SER A 619 7.59 -3.92 33.81
N GLN A 620 7.67 -4.51 32.63
CA GLN A 620 7.31 -3.93 31.35
C GLN A 620 5.81 -3.63 31.34
N THR A 621 5.46 -2.36 31.51
CA THR A 621 4.07 -1.91 31.64
C THR A 621 3.34 -2.00 30.30
N TRP A 622 2.07 -2.40 30.36
CA TRP A 622 1.21 -2.47 29.17
C TRP A 622 0.64 -1.09 28.88
N THR A 623 0.74 -0.64 27.63
CA THR A 623 0.09 0.60 27.19
C THR A 623 -1.34 0.27 26.78
N HIS A 624 -2.35 0.95 27.33
CA HIS A 624 -3.75 0.69 26.95
C HIS A 624 -4.28 1.81 26.04
N LEU A 625 -4.78 1.41 24.87
CA LEU A 625 -5.33 2.29 23.85
C LEU A 625 -6.83 2.00 23.67
N MET A 626 -7.68 2.99 23.89
CA MET A 626 -9.11 2.93 23.62
C MET A 626 -9.39 3.37 22.19
N VAL A 627 -10.07 2.54 21.39
CA VAL A 627 -10.39 2.82 19.99
C VAL A 627 -11.90 2.73 19.76
N ALA A 628 -12.44 3.71 19.04
CA ALA A 628 -13.81 3.68 18.57
C ALA A 628 -13.91 4.16 17.12
N LEU A 629 -14.67 3.43 16.30
CA LEU A 629 -14.90 3.79 14.90
C LEU A 629 -16.28 4.40 14.66
N LYS A 630 -16.41 5.11 13.54
CA LYS A 630 -17.67 5.28 12.81
C LYS A 630 -17.51 4.70 11.42
N THR A 631 -18.48 3.89 11.00
CA THR A 631 -18.46 3.14 9.74
C THR A 631 -19.77 3.33 8.98
N MET A 632 -19.73 3.12 7.66
CA MET A 632 -20.92 3.03 6.79
C MET A 632 -21.31 1.57 6.50
N GLY A 633 -21.01 0.67 7.43
CA GLY A 633 -21.38 -0.74 7.36
C GLY A 633 -20.96 -1.54 8.59
N THR A 634 -21.42 -2.78 8.66
CA THR A 634 -21.21 -3.72 9.77
C THR A 634 -20.26 -4.88 9.45
N ASN A 635 -19.99 -5.11 8.16
CA ASN A 635 -19.08 -6.15 7.70
C ASN A 635 -17.60 -5.80 8.02
N PRO A 636 -16.68 -6.80 8.09
CA PRO A 636 -15.25 -6.56 8.30
C PRO A 636 -14.63 -5.59 7.27
N ASP A 637 -15.17 -5.55 6.06
CA ASP A 637 -14.73 -4.69 4.96
C ASP A 637 -15.56 -3.39 4.84
N ALA A 638 -16.25 -2.95 5.91
CA ALA A 638 -16.98 -1.69 5.92
C ALA A 638 -16.07 -0.46 5.68
N PRO A 639 -16.60 0.67 5.14
CA PRO A 639 -15.86 1.92 5.05
C PRO A 639 -15.82 2.60 6.41
N ILE A 640 -14.63 3.00 6.86
CA ILE A 640 -14.45 3.84 8.05
C ILE A 640 -14.61 5.31 7.62
N VAL A 641 -15.40 6.08 8.37
CA VAL A 641 -15.63 7.52 8.16
C VAL A 641 -15.12 8.39 9.32
N SER A 642 -14.82 7.78 10.48
CA SER A 642 -14.02 8.42 11.53
C SER A 642 -13.33 7.37 12.40
N ILE A 643 -12.12 7.69 12.86
CA ILE A 643 -11.36 6.95 13.87
C ILE A 643 -11.11 7.89 15.06
N ALA A 644 -11.34 7.39 16.28
CA ALA A 644 -10.72 7.93 17.48
C ALA A 644 -9.84 6.86 18.14
N ALA A 645 -8.69 7.28 18.67
CA ALA A 645 -7.83 6.46 19.51
C ALA A 645 -7.30 7.30 20.69
N ILE A 646 -7.38 6.77 21.92
CA ILE A 646 -7.08 7.51 23.15
C ILE A 646 -6.23 6.65 24.07
N LEU A 647 -5.10 7.17 24.54
CA LEU A 647 -4.35 6.51 25.61
C LEU A 647 -5.00 6.72 26.96
N PHE A 648 -5.08 5.65 27.74
CA PHE A 648 -5.62 5.66 29.09
C PHE A 648 -4.91 4.65 29.97
N ASP A 649 -5.00 4.86 31.28
CA ASP A 649 -4.57 3.91 32.30
C ASP A 649 -5.82 3.35 33.00
N PRO A 650 -6.08 2.03 32.91
CA PRO A 650 -7.22 1.40 33.56
C PRO A 650 -7.05 1.28 35.08
N GLN A 651 -5.83 1.42 35.61
CA GLN A 651 -5.51 1.28 37.04
C GLN A 651 -5.64 2.62 37.79
N THR A 652 -5.13 3.73 37.24
CA THR A 652 -5.33 5.08 37.82
C THR A 652 -6.64 5.73 37.40
N GLY A 653 -7.15 5.41 36.20
CA GLY A 653 -8.31 6.08 35.60
C GLY A 653 -7.96 7.36 34.83
N GLU A 654 -6.68 7.65 34.60
CA GLU A 654 -6.23 8.74 33.73
C GLU A 654 -6.56 8.44 32.26
N ILE A 655 -7.10 9.43 31.55
CA ILE A 655 -7.61 9.28 30.17
C ILE A 655 -7.24 10.52 29.36
N GLY A 656 -6.69 10.30 28.16
CA GLY A 656 -6.45 11.40 27.21
C GLY A 656 -5.09 12.08 27.34
N GLY A 657 -4.10 11.44 27.98
CA GLY A 657 -2.71 11.90 27.96
C GLY A 657 -2.13 12.05 26.54
N ALA A 658 -2.59 11.21 25.61
CA ALA A 658 -2.50 11.46 24.18
C ALA A 658 -3.81 11.06 23.49
N ILE A 659 -4.20 11.81 22.44
CA ILE A 659 -5.46 11.64 21.71
C ILE A 659 -5.19 11.74 20.21
N PHE A 660 -5.72 10.77 19.46
CA PHE A 660 -5.81 10.77 18.00
C PHE A 660 -7.28 10.82 17.59
N TYR A 661 -7.63 11.72 16.68
CA TYR A 661 -8.95 11.78 16.05
C TYR A 661 -8.82 12.21 14.60
N VAL A 662 -9.52 11.52 13.71
CA VAL A 662 -9.54 11.83 12.28
C VAL A 662 -10.90 11.49 11.67
N VAL A 663 -11.31 12.33 10.72
CA VAL A 663 -12.49 12.12 9.87
C VAL A 663 -11.98 11.67 8.50
N ILE A 664 -12.64 10.70 7.88
CA ILE A 664 -12.17 10.03 6.67
C ILE A 664 -13.21 10.22 5.57
N SER A 665 -12.76 10.58 4.37
CA SER A 665 -13.62 10.67 3.20
C SER A 665 -14.24 9.30 2.90
N LEU A 666 -15.57 9.22 2.96
CA LEU A 666 -16.32 8.00 2.62
C LEU A 666 -16.01 7.53 1.21
N VAL A 667 -15.86 8.46 0.26
CA VAL A 667 -15.50 8.16 -1.13
C VAL A 667 -14.14 7.47 -1.16
N ASN A 668 -13.13 8.02 -0.50
CA ASN A 668 -11.79 7.44 -0.49
C ASN A 668 -11.69 6.12 0.31
N ALA A 669 -12.47 5.96 1.37
CA ALA A 669 -12.60 4.68 2.05
C ALA A 669 -13.18 3.61 1.12
N MET A 670 -14.19 3.95 0.30
CA MET A 670 -14.76 3.04 -0.70
C MET A 670 -13.82 2.74 -1.87
N GLU A 671 -13.10 3.75 -2.40
CA GLU A 671 -12.02 3.59 -3.39
C GLU A 671 -10.94 2.62 -2.88
N SER A 672 -10.65 2.63 -1.58
CA SER A 672 -9.74 1.70 -0.90
C SER A 672 -10.29 0.26 -0.75
N GLY A 673 -11.32 -0.13 -1.53
CA GLY A 673 -11.93 -1.45 -1.49
C GLY A 673 -12.86 -1.68 -0.29
N ALA A 674 -13.61 -0.65 0.14
CA ALA A 674 -14.59 -0.78 1.21
C ALA A 674 -16.04 -0.79 0.73
N VAL A 675 -16.83 -1.68 1.36
CA VAL A 675 -18.19 -2.02 0.92
C VAL A 675 -19.18 -1.58 2.02
N PRO A 676 -19.96 -0.50 1.81
CA PRO A 676 -20.98 -0.09 2.76
C PRO A 676 -22.19 -1.04 2.74
N ASP A 677 -23.03 -0.97 3.78
CA ASP A 677 -24.36 -1.57 3.77
C ASP A 677 -25.47 -0.51 3.96
N GLY A 678 -26.60 -0.74 3.28
CA GLY A 678 -27.72 0.21 3.23
C GLY A 678 -28.38 0.44 4.58
N GLU A 679 -28.48 -0.61 5.42
CA GLU A 679 -29.06 -0.53 6.76
C GLU A 679 -28.27 0.42 7.67
N THR A 680 -26.93 0.36 7.62
CA THR A 680 -26.08 1.28 8.39
C THR A 680 -26.18 2.71 7.85
N ILE A 681 -26.31 2.90 6.54
CA ILE A 681 -26.54 4.24 5.94
C ILE A 681 -27.91 4.81 6.37
N GLU A 682 -28.98 4.02 6.31
CA GLU A 682 -30.31 4.44 6.79
C GLU A 682 -30.29 4.76 8.29
N ARG A 683 -29.57 3.97 9.09
CA ARG A 683 -29.35 4.27 10.52
C ARG A 683 -28.57 5.58 10.73
N TRP A 684 -27.61 5.89 9.86
CA TRP A 684 -26.89 7.17 9.90
C TRP A 684 -27.77 8.36 9.53
N LEU A 685 -28.65 8.24 8.54
CA LEU A 685 -29.62 9.29 8.16
C LEU A 685 -30.57 9.67 9.31
N GLN A 686 -30.79 8.77 10.27
CA GLN A 686 -31.60 9.00 11.47
C GLN A 686 -30.86 9.70 12.62
N GLN A 687 -29.55 9.95 12.51
CA GLN A 687 -28.77 10.60 13.57
C GLN A 687 -28.91 12.13 13.56
N SER A 688 -28.45 12.76 14.64
CA SER A 688 -28.42 14.22 14.82
C SER A 688 -27.74 14.94 13.64
N GLY A 689 -28.10 16.21 13.42
CA GLY A 689 -27.45 17.01 12.37
C GLY A 689 -25.96 17.20 12.67
N GLU A 690 -25.65 17.28 13.96
CA GLU A 690 -24.37 17.44 14.60
C GLU A 690 -23.47 16.22 14.33
N ALA A 691 -23.90 15.01 14.70
CA ALA A 691 -23.14 13.77 14.47
C ALA A 691 -22.97 13.46 12.97
N ARG A 692 -23.96 13.78 12.13
CA ARG A 692 -23.81 13.65 10.66
C ARG A 692 -22.84 14.68 10.06
N SER A 693 -22.85 15.92 10.54
CA SER A 693 -21.97 16.97 10.04
C SER A 693 -20.51 16.75 10.48
N ALA A 694 -20.29 16.19 11.67
CA ALA A 694 -18.97 15.84 12.18
C ALA A 694 -18.22 14.82 11.29
N LEU A 695 -18.92 14.04 10.47
CA LEU A 695 -18.34 13.12 9.48
C LEU A 695 -17.92 13.80 8.16
N LEU A 696 -18.16 15.10 8.00
CA LEU A 696 -17.89 15.87 6.77
C LEU A 696 -16.85 16.99 6.95
N VAL A 697 -16.38 17.24 8.18
CA VAL A 697 -15.35 18.24 8.48
C VAL A 697 -13.95 17.64 8.30
N ASP A 698 -13.04 18.40 7.68
CA ASP A 698 -11.60 18.11 7.55
C ASP A 698 -11.22 16.67 7.15
N GLN A 699 -12.01 16.11 6.23
CA GLN A 699 -11.87 14.72 5.76
C GLN A 699 -10.47 14.44 5.17
N ARG A 700 -9.80 13.42 5.69
CA ARG A 700 -8.53 12.88 5.17
C ARG A 700 -8.75 11.62 4.34
N PHE A 701 -7.72 11.19 3.62
CA PHE A 701 -7.71 9.90 2.95
C PHE A 701 -7.46 8.77 3.96
N LEU A 702 -7.96 7.57 3.67
CA LEU A 702 -7.86 6.41 4.57
C LEU A 702 -6.39 5.99 4.76
N VAL A 703 -5.57 6.06 3.71
CA VAL A 703 -4.14 5.76 3.76
C VAL A 703 -3.40 6.66 4.76
N ASP A 704 -3.61 7.98 4.69
CA ASP A 704 -2.99 8.95 5.58
C ASP A 704 -3.47 8.77 7.03
N ALA A 705 -4.77 8.53 7.21
CA ALA A 705 -5.36 8.28 8.53
C ALA A 705 -4.78 7.02 9.22
N LEU A 706 -4.55 5.94 8.47
CA LEU A 706 -3.96 4.71 9.01
C LEU A 706 -2.45 4.82 9.25
N LEU A 707 -1.73 5.60 8.44
CA LEU A 707 -0.31 5.91 8.66
C LEU A 707 -0.13 6.79 9.91
N GLN A 708 -0.92 7.85 10.06
CA GLN A 708 -0.88 8.75 11.22
C GLN A 708 -1.30 8.02 12.52
N LEU A 709 -2.28 7.12 12.47
CA LEU A 709 -2.60 6.25 13.61
C LEU A 709 -1.45 5.30 13.97
N ARG A 710 -0.70 4.83 12.97
CA ARG A 710 0.47 3.96 13.17
C ARG A 710 1.66 4.72 13.74
N GLU A 711 1.89 5.95 13.31
CA GLU A 711 2.88 6.87 13.88
C GLU A 711 2.53 7.18 15.33
N PHE A 712 1.30 7.63 15.61
CA PHE A 712 0.78 7.87 16.95
C PHE A 712 0.94 6.67 17.90
N ILE A 713 0.71 5.44 17.42
CA ILE A 713 0.93 4.22 18.22
C ILE A 713 2.43 4.01 18.52
N ASN A 714 3.29 4.12 17.51
CA ASN A 714 4.74 3.93 17.66
C ASN A 714 5.41 4.99 18.55
N GLU A 715 4.88 6.21 18.58
CA GLU A 715 5.35 7.30 19.44
C GLU A 715 5.15 7.01 20.94
N HIS A 716 4.18 6.16 21.28
CA HIS A 716 3.73 5.94 22.66
C HIS A 716 3.87 4.49 23.15
N SER A 717 4.17 3.51 22.29
CA SER A 717 4.36 2.11 22.68
C SER A 717 5.08 1.25 21.63
N ASP A 718 5.62 0.10 22.04
CA ASP A 718 6.04 -0.99 21.14
C ASP A 718 4.80 -1.81 20.72
N GLU A 719 4.77 -2.27 19.47
CA GLU A 719 3.74 -3.13 18.87
C GLU A 719 3.36 -4.36 19.72
N LYS A 720 4.29 -4.85 20.55
CA LYS A 720 4.12 -5.98 21.48
C LYS A 720 3.45 -5.58 22.79
N LEU A 721 3.54 -4.31 23.21
CA LEU A 721 3.15 -3.82 24.54
C LEU A 721 1.84 -3.02 24.53
N ILE A 722 1.42 -2.51 23.38
CA ILE A 722 0.13 -1.83 23.25
C ILE A 722 -1.03 -2.83 23.24
N GLN A 723 -2.02 -2.61 24.10
CA GLN A 723 -3.29 -3.35 24.15
C GLN A 723 -4.42 -2.47 23.63
N VAL A 724 -5.10 -2.93 22.58
CA VAL A 724 -6.08 -2.12 21.83
C VAL A 724 -7.50 -2.55 22.15
N TRP A 725 -8.26 -1.67 22.79
CA TRP A 725 -9.63 -1.88 23.23
C TRP A 725 -10.64 -1.40 22.19
N GLY A 726 -11.66 -2.21 21.89
CA GLY A 726 -12.77 -1.84 21.01
C GLY A 726 -14.13 -2.28 21.56
N ASN A 727 -15.22 -1.64 21.13
CA ASN A 727 -16.56 -1.83 21.66
C ASN A 727 -17.24 -3.06 21.06
N GLY A 728 -16.59 -4.21 21.24
CA GLY A 728 -16.63 -5.32 20.29
C GLY A 728 -15.30 -5.33 19.53
N ALA A 729 -14.28 -6.01 20.06
CA ALA A 729 -12.98 -6.12 19.38
C ALA A 729 -13.11 -6.81 18.02
N ILE A 730 -14.09 -7.71 17.89
CA ILE A 730 -14.51 -8.34 16.63
C ILE A 730 -15.16 -7.38 15.62
N PHE A 731 -15.31 -6.09 15.97
CA PHE A 731 -15.89 -5.03 15.16
C PHE A 731 -14.86 -3.92 14.93
N ASP A 732 -14.55 -3.09 15.93
CA ASP A 732 -13.67 -1.92 15.77
C ASP A 732 -12.26 -2.35 15.31
N ASN A 733 -11.59 -3.20 16.10
CA ASN A 733 -10.23 -3.65 15.81
C ASN A 733 -10.16 -4.46 14.49
N VAL A 734 -11.19 -5.26 14.19
CA VAL A 734 -11.27 -6.04 12.95
C VAL A 734 -11.41 -5.14 11.72
N ILE A 735 -12.32 -4.17 11.72
CA ILE A 735 -12.54 -3.27 10.57
C ILE A 735 -11.30 -2.37 10.36
N LEU A 736 -10.62 -1.96 11.44
CA LEU A 736 -9.31 -1.32 11.35
C LEU A 736 -8.25 -2.24 10.73
N ARG A 737 -8.10 -3.47 11.22
CA ARG A 737 -7.10 -4.43 10.71
C ARG A 737 -7.35 -4.79 9.25
N ARG A 738 -8.61 -4.95 8.84
CA ARG A 738 -9.01 -5.11 7.42
C ARG A 738 -8.69 -3.89 6.57
N SER A 739 -8.81 -2.68 7.12
CA SER A 739 -8.42 -1.45 6.42
C SER A 739 -6.90 -1.34 6.25
N TYR A 740 -6.11 -1.76 7.25
CA TYR A 740 -4.66 -1.94 7.14
C TYR A 740 -4.30 -2.97 6.05
N GLU A 741 -4.94 -4.15 6.08
CA GLU A 741 -4.73 -5.24 5.10
C GLU A 741 -5.03 -4.82 3.65
N ARG A 742 -6.15 -4.12 3.41
CA ARG A 742 -6.54 -3.64 2.06
C ARG A 742 -5.53 -2.69 1.44
N LEU A 743 -4.88 -1.86 2.26
CA LEU A 743 -3.88 -0.90 1.81
C LEU A 743 -2.44 -1.43 1.90
N GLY A 744 -2.25 -2.71 2.26
CA GLY A 744 -0.93 -3.33 2.41
C GLY A 744 -0.08 -2.77 3.56
N ILE A 745 -0.66 -1.98 4.45
CA ILE A 745 0.04 -1.33 5.56
C ILE A 745 0.12 -2.30 6.75
N PRO A 746 1.30 -2.56 7.34
CA PRO A 746 1.41 -3.39 8.54
C PRO A 746 0.63 -2.78 9.73
N CYS A 747 -0.35 -3.51 10.23
CA CYS A 747 -1.15 -3.11 11.39
C CYS A 747 -0.25 -2.94 12.65
N PRO A 748 -0.32 -1.82 13.38
CA PRO A 748 0.64 -1.47 14.44
C PRO A 748 0.40 -2.16 15.80
N TRP A 749 -0.37 -3.24 15.87
CA TRP A 749 -0.47 -4.07 17.07
C TRP A 749 -0.74 -5.55 16.74
N ARG A 750 -0.20 -6.41 17.60
CA ARG A 750 -0.30 -7.88 17.48
C ARG A 750 -1.73 -8.38 17.76
N LEU A 751 -2.13 -9.47 17.10
CA LEU A 751 -3.47 -10.08 17.22
C LEU A 751 -3.85 -10.47 18.66
N TYR A 752 -2.89 -10.89 19.48
CA TYR A 752 -3.12 -11.29 20.88
C TYR A 752 -3.28 -10.07 21.84
N ASN A 753 -3.10 -8.85 21.34
CA ASN A 753 -3.26 -7.61 22.10
C ASN A 753 -4.62 -6.92 21.89
N ASP A 754 -5.51 -7.50 21.08
CA ASP A 754 -6.90 -7.05 20.98
C ASP A 754 -7.63 -7.26 22.33
N ARG A 755 -8.45 -6.28 22.77
CA ARG A 755 -9.21 -6.29 24.04
C ARG A 755 -10.67 -5.91 23.80
N ASP A 756 -11.58 -6.65 24.41
CA ASP A 756 -13.03 -6.48 24.21
C ASP A 756 -13.70 -5.80 25.40
N ILE A 757 -14.27 -4.61 25.14
CA ILE A 757 -14.95 -3.81 26.16
C ILE A 757 -16.22 -4.48 26.68
N ARG A 758 -16.92 -5.26 25.84
CA ARG A 758 -18.18 -5.93 26.22
C ARG A 758 -17.89 -7.02 27.24
N THR A 759 -16.76 -7.74 27.10
CA THR A 759 -16.30 -8.74 28.08
C THR A 759 -16.08 -8.13 29.47
N ILE A 760 -15.36 -7.00 29.60
CA ILE A 760 -15.16 -6.37 30.91
C ILE A 760 -16.46 -5.76 31.47
N VAL A 761 -17.37 -5.25 30.62
CA VAL A 761 -18.70 -4.78 31.05
C VAL A 761 -19.54 -5.91 31.66
N GLU A 762 -19.54 -7.11 31.08
CA GLU A 762 -20.25 -8.24 31.69
C GLU A 762 -19.59 -8.75 32.98
N LEU A 763 -18.26 -8.62 33.13
CA LEU A 763 -17.58 -8.88 34.41
C LEU A 763 -17.96 -7.86 35.49
N GLY A 764 -18.10 -6.58 35.14
CA GLY A 764 -18.62 -5.54 36.04
C GLY A 764 -20.04 -5.85 36.53
N LYS A 765 -20.94 -6.21 35.61
CA LYS A 765 -22.30 -6.64 35.96
C LYS A 765 -22.33 -7.88 36.85
N ALA A 766 -21.42 -8.84 36.63
CA ALA A 766 -21.32 -10.04 37.45
C ALA A 766 -20.94 -9.75 38.92
N ILE A 767 -20.24 -8.64 39.20
CA ILE A 767 -19.98 -8.14 40.56
C ILE A 767 -21.00 -7.08 41.03
N GLY A 768 -22.07 -6.84 40.27
CA GLY A 768 -23.14 -5.89 40.61
C GLY A 768 -22.84 -4.43 40.30
N TYR A 769 -21.94 -4.14 39.35
CA TYR A 769 -21.51 -2.78 39.00
C TYR A 769 -21.61 -2.53 37.49
N ASP A 770 -22.66 -1.84 37.04
CA ASP A 770 -22.95 -1.59 35.61
C ASP A 770 -22.50 -0.18 35.20
N ALA A 771 -21.20 0.09 35.35
CA ALA A 771 -20.59 1.40 35.12
C ALA A 771 -20.92 2.04 33.76
N ARG A 772 -21.26 1.23 32.75
CA ARG A 772 -21.70 1.70 31.43
C ARG A 772 -23.05 2.44 31.46
N ASN A 773 -23.92 2.10 32.41
CA ASN A 773 -25.21 2.74 32.63
C ASN A 773 -25.17 3.74 33.81
N ASP A 774 -24.33 3.47 34.82
CA ASP A 774 -24.18 4.32 36.01
C ASP A 774 -23.38 5.60 35.75
N ILE A 775 -22.42 5.58 34.83
CA ILE A 775 -21.61 6.76 34.45
C ILE A 775 -22.32 7.53 33.33
N ALA A 776 -22.47 8.84 33.51
CA ALA A 776 -23.07 9.71 32.49
C ALA A 776 -22.27 9.73 31.18
N PHE A 777 -22.98 9.89 30.06
CA PHE A 777 -22.36 10.18 28.78
C PHE A 777 -22.06 11.68 28.69
N GLU A 778 -20.85 12.03 28.24
CA GLU A 778 -20.39 13.40 28.02
C GLU A 778 -19.97 13.55 26.55
N GLY A 779 -20.32 14.67 25.92
CA GLY A 779 -20.09 14.90 24.49
C GLY A 779 -21.26 14.46 23.62
N GLU A 780 -21.04 14.36 22.30
CA GLU A 780 -22.09 14.01 21.34
C GLU A 780 -22.12 12.52 21.03
N ARG A 781 -23.30 11.90 21.12
CA ARG A 781 -23.43 10.45 20.85
C ARG A 781 -23.14 10.17 19.38
N HIS A 782 -22.41 9.07 19.14
CA HIS A 782 -21.94 8.70 17.81
C HIS A 782 -20.87 9.64 17.22
N ASN A 783 -20.31 10.58 17.99
CA ASN A 783 -18.95 11.06 17.74
C ASN A 783 -17.94 9.96 18.15
N ALA A 784 -16.87 9.72 17.37
CA ALA A 784 -15.88 8.70 17.70
C ALA A 784 -15.08 9.03 18.97
N LEU A 785 -14.69 10.30 19.12
CA LEU A 785 -13.84 10.75 20.22
C LEU A 785 -14.58 10.69 21.56
N ASP A 786 -15.82 11.15 21.60
CA ASP A 786 -16.62 11.15 22.83
C ASP A 786 -17.07 9.73 23.21
N ASP A 787 -17.44 8.90 22.22
CA ASP A 787 -17.65 7.46 22.43
C ASP A 787 -16.40 6.79 23.04
N ALA A 788 -15.19 7.08 22.53
CA ALA A 788 -13.94 6.53 23.06
C ALA A 788 -13.61 7.05 24.48
N ARG A 789 -13.82 8.34 24.77
CA ARG A 789 -13.64 8.93 26.11
C ARG A 789 -14.55 8.27 27.15
N HIS A 790 -15.84 8.15 26.84
CA HIS A 790 -16.80 7.52 27.73
C HIS A 790 -16.53 6.02 27.90
N GLN A 791 -16.09 5.33 26.84
CA GLN A 791 -15.65 3.94 26.92
C GLN A 791 -14.44 3.73 27.83
N ALA A 792 -13.41 4.57 27.73
CA ALA A 792 -12.26 4.51 28.65
C ALA A 792 -12.70 4.72 30.11
N LYS A 793 -13.57 5.72 30.38
CA LYS A 793 -14.09 6.02 31.73
C LYS A 793 -14.72 4.81 32.40
N TYR A 794 -15.67 4.13 31.74
CA TYR A 794 -16.33 2.98 32.37
C TYR A 794 -15.46 1.71 32.37
N VAL A 795 -14.51 1.56 31.45
CA VAL A 795 -13.53 0.45 31.48
C VAL A 795 -12.59 0.58 32.67
N SER A 796 -12.00 1.75 32.91
CA SER A 796 -11.15 1.99 34.10
C SER A 796 -11.94 1.78 35.39
N ALA A 797 -13.15 2.32 35.49
CA ALA A 797 -13.99 2.19 36.69
C ALA A 797 -14.31 0.72 37.03
N ILE A 798 -14.56 -0.14 36.03
CA ILE A 798 -14.77 -1.57 36.26
C ILE A 798 -13.44 -2.28 36.57
N TRP A 799 -12.36 -1.93 35.88
CA TRP A 799 -11.03 -2.50 36.11
C TRP A 799 -10.58 -2.28 37.56
N GLN A 800 -10.68 -1.05 38.08
CA GLN A 800 -10.38 -0.70 39.48
C GLN A 800 -11.24 -1.46 40.49
N LYS A 801 -12.46 -1.88 40.13
CA LYS A 801 -13.33 -2.73 40.98
C LYS A 801 -12.99 -4.21 40.93
N LEU A 802 -12.44 -4.70 39.82
CA LEU A 802 -12.01 -6.09 39.64
C LEU A 802 -10.56 -6.31 40.14
N ILE A 803 -9.72 -5.28 40.05
CA ILE A 803 -8.29 -5.30 40.35
C ILE A 803 -7.94 -4.05 41.19
N PRO A 804 -8.21 -4.06 42.51
CA PRO A 804 -7.82 -2.97 43.41
C PRO A 804 -6.31 -2.80 43.45
N ASN A 805 -5.81 -1.61 43.83
CA ASN A 805 -4.37 -1.42 43.95
C ASN A 805 -3.81 -2.20 45.14
N GLN A 806 -2.53 -2.58 45.07
CA GLN A 806 -1.80 -3.11 46.23
C GLN A 806 -1.67 -2.11 47.39
N ALA A 807 -1.99 -0.83 47.16
CA ALA A 807 -2.07 0.21 48.18
C ALA A 807 -3.45 0.30 48.88
N ASP A 808 -4.47 -0.43 48.38
CA ASP A 808 -5.84 -0.45 48.93
C ASP A 808 -6.09 -1.61 49.93
N PHE A 809 -5.03 -2.33 50.34
CA PHE A 809 -5.07 -3.56 51.15
C PHE A 809 -4.18 -3.49 52.41
#